data_AF-A0A2P6V1X1-F1
#
_entry.id   AF-A0A2P6V1X1-F1
#
_cell.length_a   1.000
_cell.length_b   1.000
_cell.length_c   1.000
_cell.angle_alpha   90.00
_cell.angle_beta   90.00
_cell.angle_gamma   90.00
#
_symmetry.space_group_name_H-M   'P 1'
#
loop_
_entity.id
_entity.type
_entity.pdbx_description
1 polymer ?
#
loop_
_entity_poly.entity_id
_entity_poly.type
_entity_poly.pdbx_seq_one_letter_code
_entity_poly.pdbx_strand_id
1 'polypeptide(L)'
;MAAASLASSAQPGAAALRSGSSRRRSGARPAAARRVVVVRADARVANKQLLEVARTAAAAGAKIVMDAVDLPRNVQYKGTTDLVTDTDTSSEAAILSVIQAAFPGHAVLGEEGGVSGDTNSEYLWCVDPLDGTTNFAHGYPSFSVSVAVLRHTTPVASTVIEFTGGPGSWITRTYTAARNNGAFCNGKPIQVSKQHEIGKSLLCTGFGYEHDECWAKNIELFKHFTDVTQGVRRLGSAAVDMCHVASGMSEAFWEYRLKPWDMAAGVLVAEEAGGTVTTLDGRAFSVFDRSVLVSNGFIHEALLKQTEPATSQLLSQGIDLSQWFVPKGYRVHSGAQLEAPLGAFGRAPGPKSAKGGSRQLSLIILLLAAFLAMHWGWQRRQRAWAGDQLGDSGPDGGRVAVRGLLRGESEQHQRVGGGSGNSSSSGPTLPSSWALAEAEAAWHPPRYSTYTCINAKFDDNFHAATCKFDNVCLNARTLQFEYYVDPELPDTPLVYTQTGVPLAQFSSHMLNLGHAHMDISEAMTWAPTAVRRPFPTVGQGVKWAEVPQALLAVIPAPLTTNFGHVMFDVLVPLFNLQHLFGIYTPEAQPIIMGTSNGSEEELRSTLGRMINTERVDMSLLRLHWQHNAEWLAEYAAAAAPDGGLLCYKNVLAGTGFLNRQMRATDSLPYRQAAMHNIGVVEVPQERPIVTIFNKKGRRMVENSEDVAATLRSRYGDRVEINMFDFGEHPGITMPQQLKLMSDTSILITPCGGIATVLAFMRPGATAIAMNYWHTGHNRSMQMEDNYYQHLEYLDIQYFPVTLEDYAATSDRPECENVKNGTRTQDAHYNLIGALVHCNVRLQAAGLRRMTHYVDNALKRWAARTGRYEVLEPLRQKQAKLTQLAAKQQQAQRQLLQGGGAVVQQRG
;
A
#
# COMPACT_ATOMS: atom_id res chain seq x y z
N MET A 1 -40.71 33.91 -35.74
CA MET A 1 -40.74 35.38 -35.82
C MET A 1 -42.06 35.88 -35.24
N ALA A 2 -42.00 36.82 -34.28
CA ALA A 2 -42.99 37.80 -33.79
C ALA A 2 -44.43 37.32 -33.43
N ALA A 3 -45.12 37.77 -32.37
CA ALA A 3 -45.08 38.99 -31.54
C ALA A 3 -45.76 38.66 -30.16
N ALA A 4 -45.27 39.12 -29.00
CA ALA A 4 -45.61 40.36 -28.25
C ALA A 4 -47.13 40.50 -27.90
N SER A 5 -47.64 40.86 -26.71
CA SER A 5 -47.11 41.55 -25.51
C SER A 5 -48.15 41.64 -24.35
N LEU A 6 -47.67 41.76 -23.08
CA LEU A 6 -48.10 42.65 -21.96
C LEU A 6 -49.53 42.57 -21.36
N ALA A 7 -49.69 42.26 -20.04
CA ALA A 7 -49.78 43.15 -18.84
C ALA A 7 -51.24 43.68 -18.57
N SER A 8 -51.80 43.94 -17.38
CA SER A 8 -51.37 44.07 -15.97
C SER A 8 -52.60 44.11 -15.01
N SER A 9 -52.34 44.04 -13.68
CA SER A 9 -53.09 44.67 -12.55
C SER A 9 -54.48 44.11 -12.16
N ALA A 10 -55.01 44.16 -10.92
CA ALA A 10 -54.61 44.73 -9.64
C ALA A 10 -55.43 44.11 -8.46
N GLN A 11 -54.92 44.31 -7.25
CA GLN A 11 -55.42 44.13 -5.86
C GLN A 11 -56.85 44.69 -5.55
N PRO A 12 -57.46 44.62 -4.32
CA PRO A 12 -56.86 44.64 -2.97
C PRO A 12 -57.62 43.92 -1.80
N GLY A 13 -57.06 44.01 -0.58
CA GLY A 13 -57.82 43.80 0.67
C GLY A 13 -56.97 43.49 1.90
N ALA A 14 -56.62 44.51 2.68
CA ALA A 14 -55.83 44.43 3.91
C ALA A 14 -56.71 44.57 5.17
N ALA A 15 -56.37 43.89 6.27
CA ALA A 15 -56.47 44.43 7.63
C ALA A 15 -55.71 43.54 8.64
N ALA A 16 -54.95 44.18 9.51
CA ALA A 16 -53.97 43.62 10.44
C ALA A 16 -54.49 43.64 11.90
N LEU A 17 -53.75 43.00 12.82
CA LEU A 17 -53.27 43.51 14.13
C LEU A 17 -52.64 42.33 14.95
N ARG A 18 -51.30 42.28 15.09
CA ARG A 18 -50.46 42.63 16.28
C ARG A 18 -50.37 41.51 17.33
N SER A 19 -49.25 41.19 17.99
CA SER A 19 -47.86 41.70 18.06
C SER A 19 -47.03 40.73 18.94
N GLY A 20 -45.83 40.28 18.50
CA GLY A 20 -44.53 40.57 19.15
C GLY A 20 -43.89 39.30 19.75
N SER A 21 -42.60 38.94 19.62
CA SER A 21 -41.40 39.75 19.40
C SER A 21 -40.21 38.96 18.77
N SER A 22 -39.48 39.66 17.88
CA SER A 22 -38.02 39.74 17.74
C SER A 22 -37.13 38.49 17.45
N ARG A 23 -36.89 38.22 16.15
CA ARG A 23 -35.61 37.73 15.61
C ARG A 23 -34.91 38.88 14.86
N ARG A 24 -33.66 39.20 15.23
CA ARG A 24 -32.77 40.10 14.46
C ARG A 24 -32.20 39.35 13.25
N ARG A 25 -32.44 39.88 12.05
CA ARG A 25 -31.70 39.57 10.82
C ARG A 25 -30.37 40.32 10.82
N SER A 26 -29.28 39.63 10.48
CA SER A 26 -28.08 40.27 9.92
C SER A 26 -27.85 39.70 8.51
N GLY A 27 -27.58 40.60 7.57
CA GLY A 27 -27.56 40.32 6.13
C GLY A 27 -26.37 39.50 5.68
N ALA A 28 -26.63 38.61 4.72
CA ALA A 28 -25.62 37.86 4.00
C ALA A 28 -24.82 38.78 3.06
N ARG A 29 -23.48 38.69 3.12
CA ARG A 29 -22.56 39.23 2.12
C ARG A 29 -22.50 38.29 0.91
N PRO A 30 -22.37 38.80 -0.33
CA PRO A 30 -22.26 37.97 -1.52
C PRO A 30 -20.90 37.26 -1.59
N ALA A 31 -20.91 36.05 -2.15
CA ALA A 31 -19.74 35.23 -2.39
C ALA A 31 -18.75 35.93 -3.33
N ALA A 32 -17.49 36.04 -2.88
CA ALA A 32 -16.43 36.70 -3.62
C ALA A 32 -16.00 35.86 -4.85
N ALA A 33 -16.04 36.49 -6.03
CA ALA A 33 -15.40 35.98 -7.23
C ALA A 33 -13.89 35.78 -6.99
N ARG A 34 -13.35 34.63 -7.40
CA ARG A 34 -11.91 34.34 -7.42
C ARG A 34 -11.22 35.34 -8.36
N ARG A 35 -10.64 36.40 -7.80
CA ARG A 35 -9.69 37.27 -8.50
C ARG A 35 -8.41 36.47 -8.73
N VAL A 36 -7.98 36.40 -9.99
CA VAL A 36 -6.57 36.15 -10.34
C VAL A 36 -5.78 37.28 -9.71
N VAL A 37 -4.97 36.97 -8.70
CA VAL A 37 -4.05 37.93 -8.09
C VAL A 37 -2.83 37.99 -8.99
N VAL A 38 -2.77 39.03 -9.84
CA VAL A 38 -1.50 39.47 -10.41
C VAL A 38 -0.72 40.10 -9.25
N VAL A 39 0.30 39.41 -8.76
CA VAL A 39 1.17 39.91 -7.70
C VAL A 39 1.97 41.09 -8.26
N ARG A 40 1.81 42.27 -7.64
CA ARG A 40 2.68 43.43 -7.90
C ARG A 40 4.09 43.14 -7.37
N ALA A 41 5.10 43.62 -8.09
CA ALA A 41 6.52 43.30 -7.90
C ALA A 41 7.19 43.72 -6.56
N ASP A 42 6.47 44.23 -5.56
CA ASP A 42 7.07 44.89 -4.38
C ASP A 42 6.63 44.34 -3.01
N ALA A 43 5.94 43.20 -2.91
CA ALA A 43 5.60 42.57 -1.63
C ALA A 43 6.25 41.19 -1.48
N ARG A 44 7.08 41.01 -0.43
CA ARG A 44 7.76 39.73 -0.12
C ARG A 44 6.76 38.58 -0.03
N VAL A 45 7.07 37.46 -0.70
CA VAL A 45 6.22 36.26 -0.72
C VAL A 45 6.32 35.51 0.62
N ALA A 46 5.18 35.12 1.19
CA ALA A 46 5.15 34.38 2.45
C ALA A 46 5.68 32.95 2.28
N ASN A 47 6.50 32.45 3.23
CA ASN A 47 7.07 31.10 3.18
C ASN A 47 6.01 29.99 3.01
N LYS A 48 4.81 30.16 3.58
CA LYS A 48 3.71 29.20 3.41
C LYS A 48 3.20 29.12 1.96
N GLN A 49 3.20 30.24 1.25
CA GLN A 49 2.81 30.27 -0.16
C GLN A 49 3.88 29.61 -1.03
N LEU A 50 5.15 29.87 -0.72
CA LEU A 50 6.28 29.19 -1.36
C LEU A 50 6.25 27.68 -1.14
N LEU A 51 5.95 27.23 0.09
CA LEU A 51 5.82 25.82 0.42
C LEU A 51 4.69 25.13 -0.36
N GLU A 52 3.54 25.80 -0.52
CA GLU A 52 2.43 25.20 -1.26
C GLU A 52 2.79 24.99 -2.75
N VAL A 53 3.57 25.91 -3.32
CA VAL A 53 4.08 25.77 -4.69
C VAL A 53 5.16 24.69 -4.76
N ALA A 54 6.09 24.64 -3.81
CA ALA A 54 7.09 23.56 -3.74
C ALA A 54 6.44 22.17 -3.65
N ARG A 55 5.39 22.04 -2.83
CA ARG A 55 4.60 20.80 -2.67
C ARG A 55 3.92 20.40 -3.96
N THR A 56 3.30 21.36 -4.64
CA THR A 56 2.61 21.12 -5.92
C THR A 56 3.59 20.76 -7.02
N ALA A 57 4.74 21.43 -7.08
CA ALA A 57 5.77 21.18 -8.08
C ALA A 57 6.43 19.80 -7.86
N ALA A 58 6.84 19.48 -6.64
CA ALA A 58 7.38 18.17 -6.30
C ALA A 58 6.38 17.04 -6.59
N ALA A 59 5.08 17.23 -6.28
CA ALA A 59 4.05 16.24 -6.59
C ALA A 59 3.86 16.03 -8.10
N ALA A 60 4.03 17.07 -8.91
CA ALA A 60 3.97 16.96 -10.37
C ALA A 60 5.14 16.13 -10.92
N GLY A 61 6.38 16.38 -10.45
CA GLY A 61 7.54 15.56 -10.81
C GLY A 61 7.43 14.12 -10.31
N ALA A 62 7.04 13.95 -9.04
CA ALA A 62 6.89 12.62 -8.44
C ALA A 62 5.82 11.78 -9.14
N LYS A 63 4.77 12.39 -9.72
CA LYS A 63 3.82 11.65 -10.55
C LYS A 63 4.49 11.01 -11.77
N ILE A 64 5.39 11.74 -12.45
CA ILE A 64 6.13 11.22 -13.60
C ILE A 64 7.03 10.06 -13.19
N VAL A 65 7.76 10.22 -12.08
CA VAL A 65 8.62 9.17 -11.52
C VAL A 65 7.79 7.93 -11.15
N MET A 66 6.65 8.11 -10.46
CA MET A 66 5.73 7.03 -10.08
C MET A 66 5.15 6.28 -11.29
N ASP A 67 4.86 6.98 -12.39
CA ASP A 67 4.37 6.32 -13.61
C ASP A 67 5.48 5.50 -14.30
N ALA A 68 6.75 5.71 -13.92
CA ALA A 68 7.93 5.06 -14.49
C ALA A 68 8.60 3.99 -13.60
N VAL A 69 8.33 3.95 -12.29
CA VAL A 69 9.07 3.09 -11.32
C VAL A 69 9.07 1.60 -11.66
N ASP A 70 7.99 1.06 -12.24
CA ASP A 70 7.86 -0.36 -12.63
C ASP A 70 7.98 -0.58 -14.15
N LEU A 71 8.36 0.45 -14.91
CA LEU A 71 8.62 0.26 -16.32
C LEU A 71 9.96 -0.47 -16.52
N PRO A 72 10.04 -1.37 -17.51
CA PRO A 72 11.27 -2.11 -17.81
C PRO A 72 12.35 -1.15 -18.30
N ARG A 73 13.56 -1.28 -17.77
CA ARG A 73 14.69 -0.42 -18.07
C ARG A 73 15.73 -1.19 -18.86
N ASN A 74 16.37 -0.52 -19.83
CA ASN A 74 17.52 -1.07 -20.52
C ASN A 74 18.77 -0.44 -19.89
N VAL A 75 19.41 -1.13 -18.95
CA VAL A 75 20.63 -0.66 -18.27
C VAL A 75 21.82 -0.82 -19.22
N GLN A 76 21.82 -0.11 -20.34
CA GLN A 76 22.98 0.02 -21.21
C GLN A 76 23.49 1.47 -21.14
N TYR A 77 24.75 1.61 -20.75
CA TYR A 77 25.43 2.90 -20.58
C TYR A 77 25.25 3.83 -21.78
N LYS A 78 24.88 5.09 -21.48
CA LYS A 78 24.83 6.31 -22.31
C LYS A 78 25.15 6.08 -23.81
N GLY A 79 24.10 5.92 -24.61
CA GLY A 79 24.23 5.92 -26.07
C GLY A 79 22.94 5.97 -26.88
N THR A 80 21.81 5.50 -26.35
CA THR A 80 20.52 5.51 -27.06
C THR A 80 19.38 5.57 -26.05
N THR A 81 18.67 6.71 -26.01
CA THR A 81 17.52 7.09 -25.16
C THR A 81 17.25 6.18 -23.96
N ASP A 82 17.90 6.48 -22.84
CA ASP A 82 17.73 5.80 -21.56
C ASP A 82 16.40 6.23 -20.92
N LEU A 83 15.56 5.27 -20.49
CA LEU A 83 14.31 5.52 -19.78
C LEU A 83 14.52 6.36 -18.52
N VAL A 84 15.70 6.22 -17.91
CA VAL A 84 16.13 7.04 -16.78
C VAL A 84 16.20 8.49 -17.22
N THR A 85 17.03 8.84 -18.21
CA THR A 85 17.16 10.21 -18.75
C THR A 85 15.81 10.82 -19.20
N ASP A 86 14.93 10.02 -19.80
CA ASP A 86 13.59 10.48 -20.19
C ASP A 86 12.72 10.82 -18.96
N THR A 87 12.84 10.03 -17.88
CA THR A 87 12.12 10.24 -16.62
C THR A 87 12.63 11.48 -15.90
N ASP A 88 13.95 11.63 -15.74
CA ASP A 88 14.59 12.82 -15.16
C ASP A 88 14.12 14.10 -15.89
N THR A 89 14.27 14.14 -17.22
CA THR A 89 13.89 15.31 -18.03
C THR A 89 12.40 15.63 -17.97
N SER A 90 11.54 14.59 -17.99
CA SER A 90 10.09 14.77 -17.95
C SER A 90 9.61 15.23 -16.57
N SER A 91 10.23 14.72 -15.50
CA SER A 91 9.98 15.14 -14.12
C SER A 91 10.36 16.61 -13.93
N GLU A 92 11.55 17.01 -14.39
CA GLU A 92 12.00 18.41 -14.31
C GLU A 92 11.05 19.35 -15.06
N ALA A 93 10.66 19.01 -16.29
CA ALA A 93 9.74 19.83 -17.08
C ALA A 93 8.38 20.03 -16.36
N ALA A 94 7.87 19.00 -15.69
CA ALA A 94 6.62 19.09 -14.92
C ALA A 94 6.78 20.02 -13.70
N ILE A 95 7.89 19.92 -12.97
CA ILE A 95 8.23 20.78 -11.83
C ILE A 95 8.35 22.24 -12.28
N LEU A 96 9.13 22.50 -13.33
CA LEU A 96 9.37 23.84 -13.86
C LEU A 96 8.08 24.51 -14.34
N SER A 97 7.17 23.78 -14.98
CA SER A 97 5.88 24.29 -15.41
C SER A 97 5.06 24.86 -14.25
N VAL A 98 5.05 24.17 -13.10
CA VAL A 98 4.35 24.64 -11.89
C VAL A 98 5.02 25.89 -11.32
N ILE A 99 6.35 25.89 -11.21
CA ILE A 99 7.11 27.03 -10.66
C ILE A 99 6.93 28.27 -11.54
N GLN A 100 7.09 28.14 -12.86
CA GLN A 100 6.97 29.26 -13.80
C GLN A 100 5.55 29.84 -13.87
N ALA A 101 4.52 28.98 -13.75
CA ALA A 101 3.13 29.44 -13.71
C ALA A 101 2.83 30.25 -12.45
N ALA A 102 3.42 29.89 -11.30
CA ALA A 102 3.22 30.59 -10.04
C ALA A 102 4.12 31.83 -9.90
N PHE A 103 5.36 31.73 -10.35
CA PHE A 103 6.42 32.72 -10.15
C PHE A 103 7.31 32.88 -11.40
N PRO A 104 6.80 33.51 -12.47
CA PRO A 104 7.52 33.65 -13.74
C PRO A 104 8.83 34.46 -13.65
N GLY A 105 9.00 35.25 -12.59
CA GLY A 105 10.19 36.08 -12.35
C GLY A 105 11.17 35.53 -11.30
N HIS A 106 10.99 34.30 -10.82
CA HIS A 106 11.97 33.69 -9.91
C HIS A 106 13.08 32.98 -10.71
N ALA A 107 14.28 32.90 -10.15
CA ALA A 107 15.35 32.09 -10.72
C ALA A 107 15.11 30.61 -10.41
N VAL A 108 15.56 29.73 -11.30
CA VAL A 108 15.57 28.28 -11.08
C VAL A 108 16.95 27.72 -11.41
N LEU A 109 17.43 26.80 -10.59
CA LEU A 109 18.63 26.00 -10.76
C LEU A 109 18.19 24.52 -10.70
N GLY A 110 18.04 23.90 -11.86
CA GLY A 110 17.74 22.47 -12.01
C GLY A 110 18.97 21.65 -12.37
N GLU A 111 18.98 20.38 -12.02
CA GLU A 111 20.05 19.43 -12.37
C GLU A 111 20.22 19.27 -13.88
N GLU A 112 19.12 19.05 -14.61
CA GLU A 112 19.12 18.70 -16.04
C GLU A 112 19.11 19.97 -16.91
N GLY A 113 18.28 20.94 -16.55
CA GLY A 113 18.06 22.18 -17.31
C GLY A 113 19.03 23.32 -16.96
N GLY A 114 19.79 23.19 -15.87
CA GLY A 114 20.68 24.24 -15.38
C GLY A 114 19.94 25.49 -14.89
N VAL A 115 20.48 26.67 -15.21
CA VAL A 115 19.93 27.95 -14.74
C VAL A 115 18.87 28.49 -15.71
N SER A 116 17.70 28.87 -15.17
CA SER A 116 16.64 29.59 -15.91
C SER A 116 15.97 30.66 -15.05
N GLY A 117 15.10 31.49 -15.65
CA GLY A 117 14.43 32.60 -14.96
C GLY A 117 15.32 33.84 -14.78
N ASP A 118 14.90 34.77 -13.91
CA ASP A 118 15.65 36.00 -13.62
C ASP A 118 16.61 35.79 -12.45
N THR A 119 17.90 35.67 -12.74
CA THR A 119 18.97 35.50 -11.74
C THR A 119 19.15 36.71 -10.82
N ASN A 120 18.54 37.86 -11.11
CA ASN A 120 18.51 39.00 -10.19
C ASN A 120 17.42 38.88 -9.11
N SER A 121 16.53 37.89 -9.22
CA SER A 121 15.51 37.60 -8.22
C SER A 121 16.15 37.32 -6.86
N GLU A 122 15.50 37.74 -5.78
CA GLU A 122 15.90 37.30 -4.43
C GLU A 122 15.61 35.80 -4.21
N TYR A 123 14.77 35.19 -5.05
CA TYR A 123 14.35 33.80 -4.93
C TYR A 123 15.03 32.92 -5.98
N LEU A 124 15.59 31.80 -5.50
CA LEU A 124 16.16 30.75 -6.34
C LEU A 124 15.51 29.41 -6.00
N TRP A 125 14.86 28.78 -6.96
CA TRP A 125 14.35 27.42 -6.82
C TRP A 125 15.46 26.43 -7.16
N CYS A 126 15.79 25.53 -6.25
CA CYS A 126 16.70 24.41 -6.50
C CYS A 126 15.86 23.15 -6.72
N VAL A 127 16.08 22.49 -7.86
CA VAL A 127 15.27 21.35 -8.31
C VAL A 127 16.19 20.18 -8.65
N ASP A 128 15.97 19.07 -7.96
CA ASP A 128 16.45 17.76 -8.35
C ASP A 128 15.23 16.90 -8.74
N PRO A 129 15.04 16.59 -10.03
CA PRO A 129 13.88 15.89 -10.52
C PRO A 129 13.89 14.39 -10.19
N LEU A 130 15.03 13.81 -9.79
CA LEU A 130 15.20 12.40 -9.42
C LEU A 130 16.54 12.17 -8.67
N ASP A 131 16.60 12.54 -7.40
CA ASP A 131 17.75 12.26 -6.53
C ASP A 131 17.83 10.75 -6.30
N GLY A 132 18.99 10.15 -6.60
CA GLY A 132 19.17 8.70 -6.58
C GLY A 132 18.80 8.03 -7.90
N THR A 133 19.06 8.68 -9.03
CA THR A 133 18.91 8.16 -10.41
C THR A 133 19.44 6.72 -10.57
N THR A 134 20.57 6.39 -9.94
CA THR A 134 21.12 5.01 -9.94
C THR A 134 20.19 4.02 -9.23
N ASN A 135 19.65 4.40 -8.06
CA ASN A 135 18.70 3.56 -7.33
C ASN A 135 17.41 3.37 -8.12
N PHE A 136 16.88 4.44 -8.71
CA PHE A 136 15.75 4.35 -9.63
C PHE A 136 16.03 3.41 -10.80
N ALA A 137 17.20 3.50 -11.42
CA ALA A 137 17.59 2.65 -12.55
C ALA A 137 17.61 1.16 -12.19
N HIS A 138 17.99 0.84 -10.95
CA HIS A 138 18.08 -0.53 -10.43
C HIS A 138 16.81 -1.00 -9.69
N GLY A 139 15.79 -0.15 -9.56
CA GLY A 139 14.61 -0.45 -8.74
C GLY A 139 14.92 -0.59 -7.24
N TYR A 140 16.03 -0.01 -6.77
CA TYR A 140 16.40 0.00 -5.36
C TYR A 140 15.60 1.08 -4.61
N PRO A 141 14.94 0.74 -3.48
CA PRO A 141 14.00 1.63 -2.82
C PRO A 141 14.70 2.67 -1.93
N SER A 142 15.28 3.69 -2.56
CA SER A 142 15.73 4.94 -1.95
C SER A 142 16.06 5.97 -3.04
N PHE A 143 15.07 6.75 -3.46
CA PHE A 143 15.25 7.88 -4.38
C PHE A 143 14.14 8.90 -4.15
N SER A 144 14.26 10.12 -4.64
CA SER A 144 13.27 11.16 -4.38
C SER A 144 13.15 12.21 -5.48
N VAL A 145 12.07 12.98 -5.42
CA VAL A 145 11.99 14.29 -6.06
C VAL A 145 12.23 15.36 -5.00
N SER A 146 13.15 16.28 -5.24
CA SER A 146 13.56 17.30 -4.28
C SER A 146 13.38 18.71 -4.86
N VAL A 147 12.58 19.54 -4.17
CA VAL A 147 12.32 20.93 -4.56
C VAL A 147 12.48 21.84 -3.37
N ALA A 148 13.33 22.86 -3.48
CA ALA A 148 13.50 23.90 -2.49
C ALA A 148 13.47 25.28 -3.11
N VAL A 149 13.17 26.29 -2.30
CA VAL A 149 13.36 27.69 -2.66
C VAL A 149 14.21 28.38 -1.60
N LEU A 150 15.23 29.06 -2.08
CA LEU A 150 16.10 29.92 -1.32
C LEU A 150 15.58 31.35 -1.42
N ARG A 151 15.74 32.11 -0.35
CA ARG A 151 15.77 33.57 -0.40
C ARG A 151 17.21 34.00 -0.14
N HIS A 152 17.87 34.53 -1.17
CA HIS A 152 19.33 34.66 -1.24
C HIS A 152 20.02 33.31 -0.98
N THR A 153 20.79 33.17 0.09
CA THR A 153 21.51 31.94 0.40
C THR A 153 20.74 30.99 1.32
N THR A 154 19.57 31.41 1.80
CA THR A 154 18.86 30.74 2.89
C THR A 154 17.65 29.98 2.36
N PRO A 155 17.59 28.64 2.52
CA PRO A 155 16.37 27.88 2.24
C PRO A 155 15.18 28.41 3.07
N VAL A 156 14.05 28.68 2.43
CA VAL A 156 12.85 29.22 3.09
C VAL A 156 11.61 28.34 2.98
N ALA A 157 11.53 27.47 1.97
CA ALA A 157 10.52 26.42 1.86
C ALA A 157 11.06 25.24 1.03
N SER A 158 10.63 24.02 1.35
CA SER A 158 11.04 22.81 0.63
C SER A 158 10.02 21.68 0.69
N THR A 159 10.11 20.78 -0.28
CA THR A 159 9.42 19.49 -0.32
C THR A 159 10.34 18.42 -0.91
N VAL A 160 10.45 17.28 -0.22
CA VAL A 160 11.11 16.07 -0.72
C VAL A 160 10.07 14.94 -0.76
N ILE A 161 9.93 14.26 -1.89
CA ILE A 161 9.04 13.09 -2.04
C ILE A 161 9.91 11.86 -2.23
N GLU A 162 10.11 11.11 -1.15
CA GLU A 162 10.85 9.86 -1.11
C GLU A 162 9.98 8.71 -1.66
N PHE A 163 10.56 7.86 -2.49
CA PHE A 163 10.01 6.60 -2.95
C PHE A 163 10.61 5.44 -2.17
N THR A 164 9.75 4.61 -1.59
CA THR A 164 10.12 3.44 -0.78
C THR A 164 9.29 2.21 -1.18
N GLY A 165 9.62 1.05 -0.61
CA GLY A 165 8.98 -0.22 -0.95
C GLY A 165 9.86 -1.03 -1.88
N GLY A 166 9.42 -1.23 -3.13
CA GLY A 166 10.17 -1.92 -4.17
C GLY A 166 9.31 -2.19 -5.40
N PRO A 167 9.86 -2.88 -6.41
CA PRO A 167 9.14 -3.20 -7.64
C PRO A 167 7.76 -3.83 -7.36
N GLY A 168 6.70 -3.25 -7.93
CA GLY A 168 5.31 -3.70 -7.74
C GLY A 168 4.67 -3.31 -6.40
N SER A 169 5.35 -2.54 -5.53
CA SER A 169 4.84 -2.14 -4.21
C SER A 169 5.38 -0.77 -3.77
N TRP A 170 5.47 0.16 -4.72
CA TRP A 170 5.97 1.51 -4.46
C TRP A 170 4.99 2.35 -3.65
N ILE A 171 5.50 2.99 -2.61
CA ILE A 171 4.80 4.00 -1.82
C ILE A 171 5.67 5.25 -1.67
N THR A 172 5.07 6.37 -1.28
CA THR A 172 5.81 7.63 -1.08
C THR A 172 5.71 8.17 0.33
N ARG A 173 6.76 8.88 0.76
CA ARG A 173 6.78 9.75 1.93
C ARG A 173 7.08 11.18 1.50
N THR A 174 6.23 12.12 1.88
CA THR A 174 6.38 13.53 1.53
C THR A 174 6.86 14.31 2.74
N TYR A 175 8.10 14.79 2.68
CA TYR A 175 8.71 15.66 3.66
C TYR A 175 8.50 17.11 3.26
N THR A 176 8.07 17.96 4.19
CA THR A 176 7.83 19.38 3.95
C THR A 176 8.39 20.22 5.08
N ALA A 177 8.94 21.38 4.73
CA ALA A 177 9.41 22.35 5.71
C ALA A 177 9.27 23.78 5.16
N ALA A 178 8.97 24.71 6.05
CA ALA A 178 9.06 26.14 5.78
C ALA A 178 9.76 26.80 6.95
N ARG A 179 10.64 27.76 6.67
CA ARG A 179 11.47 28.41 7.69
C ARG A 179 10.60 28.96 8.82
N ASN A 180 10.92 28.60 10.07
CA ASN A 180 10.22 28.90 11.32
C ASN A 180 8.81 28.28 11.46
N ASN A 181 8.50 27.20 10.74
CA ASN A 181 7.20 26.53 10.81
C ASN A 181 7.30 25.05 11.18
N GLY A 182 8.50 24.51 11.36
CA GLY A 182 8.73 23.09 11.64
C GLY A 182 8.76 22.23 10.38
N ALA A 183 9.20 20.98 10.56
CA ALA A 183 9.25 19.96 9.52
C ALA A 183 8.15 18.90 9.72
N PHE A 184 7.66 18.36 8.61
CA PHE A 184 6.57 17.38 8.60
C PHE A 184 6.89 16.24 7.62
N CYS A 185 6.44 15.02 7.94
CA CYS A 185 6.39 13.88 7.03
C CYS A 185 4.93 13.43 6.90
N ASN A 186 4.38 13.43 5.69
CA ASN A 186 2.97 13.13 5.40
C ASN A 186 2.00 13.95 6.28
N GLY A 187 2.34 15.21 6.54
CA GLY A 187 1.55 16.13 7.36
C GLY A 187 1.69 15.93 8.87
N LYS A 188 2.45 14.93 9.34
CA LYS A 188 2.75 14.73 10.76
C LYS A 188 4.07 15.42 11.12
N PRO A 189 4.16 16.14 12.25
CA PRO A 189 5.40 16.79 12.66
C PRO A 189 6.49 15.75 12.94
N ILE A 190 7.72 16.06 12.55
CA ILE A 190 8.91 15.24 12.79
C ILE A 190 9.96 16.00 13.59
N GLN A 191 10.84 15.26 14.27
CA GLN A 191 11.96 15.80 15.04
C GLN A 191 13.16 14.86 14.91
N VAL A 192 14.36 15.42 14.99
CA VAL A 192 15.60 14.64 15.05
C VAL A 192 15.64 13.74 16.29
N SER A 193 16.48 12.69 16.23
CA SER A 193 16.73 11.78 17.35
C SER A 193 17.33 12.52 18.56
N LYS A 194 17.00 12.07 19.77
CA LYS A 194 17.58 12.59 21.03
C LYS A 194 18.80 11.80 21.52
N GLN A 195 19.42 11.01 20.66
CA GLN A 195 20.63 10.26 21.00
C GLN A 195 21.82 11.20 21.26
N HIS A 196 22.50 11.02 22.39
CA HIS A 196 23.67 11.82 22.78
C HIS A 196 25.01 11.07 22.63
N GLU A 197 24.97 9.75 22.42
CA GLU A 197 26.16 8.90 22.40
C GLU A 197 26.45 8.38 20.98
N ILE A 198 27.65 8.67 20.45
CA ILE A 198 28.09 8.22 19.12
C ILE A 198 28.11 6.68 18.98
N GLY A 199 28.47 5.96 20.06
CA GLY A 199 28.45 4.49 20.07
C GLY A 199 27.06 3.87 19.94
N LYS A 200 25.99 4.67 20.09
CA LYS A 200 24.60 4.25 20.00
C LYS A 200 23.86 4.91 18.84
N SER A 201 24.57 5.56 17.92
CA SER A 201 23.99 6.20 16.74
C SER A 201 24.06 5.33 15.50
N LEU A 202 23.11 5.53 14.58
CA LEU A 202 23.13 5.06 13.20
C LEU A 202 23.38 6.25 12.28
N LEU A 203 24.38 6.16 11.40
CA LEU A 203 24.73 7.27 10.49
C LEU A 203 24.42 6.92 9.04
N CYS A 204 24.28 7.94 8.19
CA CYS A 204 24.21 7.84 6.74
C CYS A 204 25.38 8.58 6.08
N THR A 205 25.78 8.18 4.86
CA THR A 205 26.73 8.92 4.02
C THR A 205 26.50 8.61 2.54
N GLY A 206 27.07 9.43 1.66
CA GLY A 206 27.16 9.16 0.22
C GLY A 206 28.61 9.19 -0.28
N PHE A 207 28.81 8.71 -1.51
CA PHE A 207 30.12 8.71 -2.18
C PHE A 207 29.98 9.33 -3.55
N GLY A 208 30.85 10.30 -3.84
CA GLY A 208 30.96 10.88 -5.18
C GLY A 208 31.45 9.85 -6.21
N TYR A 209 31.07 10.08 -7.48
CA TYR A 209 31.46 9.23 -8.61
C TYR A 209 32.97 9.29 -8.93
N GLU A 210 33.63 10.40 -8.59
CA GLU A 210 35.06 10.58 -8.79
C GLU A 210 35.82 9.94 -7.63
N HIS A 211 36.61 8.89 -7.91
CA HIS A 211 37.42 8.20 -6.90
C HIS A 211 38.76 8.91 -6.68
N ASP A 212 38.71 10.17 -6.26
CA ASP A 212 39.88 11.01 -5.96
C ASP A 212 40.19 11.10 -4.47
N GLU A 213 41.03 12.07 -4.06
CA GLU A 213 41.40 12.27 -2.64
C GLU A 213 40.18 12.55 -1.73
N CYS A 214 39.16 13.28 -2.22
CA CYS A 214 37.93 13.49 -1.44
C CYS A 214 37.21 12.17 -1.20
N TRP A 215 37.10 11.33 -2.23
CA TRP A 215 36.52 9.99 -2.10
C TRP A 215 37.34 9.12 -1.13
N ALA A 216 38.66 9.12 -1.25
CA ALA A 216 39.54 8.34 -0.37
C ALA A 216 39.34 8.75 1.10
N LYS A 217 39.30 10.06 1.39
CA LYS A 217 39.00 10.55 2.75
C LYS A 217 37.60 10.23 3.23
N ASN A 218 36.62 10.24 2.34
CA ASN A 218 35.27 9.84 2.71
C ASN A 218 35.20 8.33 3.07
N ILE A 219 35.95 7.48 2.37
CA ILE A 219 36.07 6.05 2.69
C ILE A 219 36.78 5.82 4.04
N GLU A 220 37.82 6.61 4.34
CA GLU A 220 38.47 6.58 5.66
C GLU A 220 37.47 6.94 6.78
N LEU A 221 36.69 8.00 6.60
CA LEU A 221 35.63 8.40 7.54
C LEU A 221 34.56 7.32 7.67
N PHE A 222 34.09 6.75 6.55
CA PHE A 222 33.11 5.67 6.54
C PHE A 222 33.59 4.45 7.34
N LYS A 223 34.84 4.02 7.12
CA LYS A 223 35.46 2.95 7.90
C LYS A 223 35.48 3.32 9.39
N HIS A 224 36.02 4.49 9.71
CA HIS A 224 36.13 4.95 11.10
C HIS A 224 34.77 4.97 11.82
N PHE A 225 33.75 5.53 11.19
CA PHE A 225 32.41 5.60 11.79
C PHE A 225 31.73 4.23 11.88
N THR A 226 32.07 3.27 11.03
CA THR A 226 31.63 1.88 11.22
C THR A 226 32.23 1.26 12.49
N ASP A 227 33.45 1.64 12.87
CA ASP A 227 34.11 1.12 14.08
C ASP A 227 33.53 1.72 15.38
N VAL A 228 33.00 2.95 15.35
CA VAL A 228 32.63 3.71 16.55
C VAL A 228 31.13 3.98 16.72
N THR A 229 30.28 3.47 15.82
CA THR A 229 28.81 3.63 15.84
C THR A 229 28.10 2.28 15.72
N GLN A 230 26.76 2.25 15.73
CA GLN A 230 26.00 1.02 15.46
C GLN A 230 26.01 0.62 13.97
N GLY A 231 26.54 1.48 13.12
CA GLY A 231 26.73 1.23 11.70
C GLY A 231 26.49 2.47 10.87
N VAL A 232 26.92 2.38 9.61
CA VAL A 232 26.74 3.42 8.61
C VAL A 232 25.90 2.85 7.46
N ARG A 233 25.00 3.66 6.91
CA ARG A 233 24.22 3.36 5.69
C ARG A 233 24.71 4.23 4.54
N ARG A 234 24.68 3.68 3.33
CA ARG A 234 24.86 4.41 2.08
C ARG A 234 23.62 4.16 1.24
N LEU A 235 22.63 5.04 1.38
CA LEU A 235 21.32 4.82 0.75
C LEU A 235 21.34 5.22 -0.72
N GLY A 236 22.07 6.28 -1.09
CA GLY A 236 22.25 6.69 -2.49
C GLY A 236 21.28 7.76 -2.97
N SER A 237 20.65 8.48 -2.05
CA SER A 237 19.84 9.68 -2.30
C SER A 237 20.06 10.66 -1.15
N ALA A 238 20.78 11.74 -1.43
CA ALA A 238 21.25 12.68 -0.39
C ALA A 238 20.08 13.43 0.28
N ALA A 239 19.07 13.81 -0.50
CA ALA A 239 17.88 14.47 0.03
C ALA A 239 17.11 13.55 0.99
N VAL A 240 17.04 12.25 0.67
CA VAL A 240 16.43 11.23 1.52
C VAL A 240 17.24 11.01 2.79
N ASP A 241 18.56 10.89 2.69
CA ASP A 241 19.45 10.71 3.85
C ASP A 241 19.28 11.85 4.87
N MET A 242 19.20 13.10 4.42
CA MET A 242 18.91 14.25 5.29
C MET A 242 17.50 14.22 5.90
N CYS A 243 16.50 13.77 5.15
CA CYS A 243 15.13 13.60 5.66
C CYS A 243 15.03 12.48 6.72
N HIS A 244 15.87 11.45 6.62
CA HIS A 244 15.98 10.38 7.62
C HIS A 244 16.60 10.90 8.92
N VAL A 245 17.59 11.78 8.83
CA VAL A 245 18.11 12.51 10.01
C VAL A 245 17.01 13.37 10.63
N ALA A 246 16.28 14.14 9.82
CA ALA A 246 15.18 14.98 10.27
C ALA A 246 14.05 14.21 10.97
N SER A 247 13.88 12.93 10.64
CA SER A 247 12.88 12.04 11.24
C SER A 247 13.39 11.23 12.41
N GLY A 248 14.67 11.38 12.78
CA GLY A 248 15.33 10.60 13.81
C GLY A 248 15.49 9.11 13.48
N MET A 249 15.47 8.74 12.20
CA MET A 249 15.78 7.37 11.75
C MET A 249 17.30 7.13 11.76
N SER A 250 18.08 8.19 11.55
CA SER A 250 19.52 8.24 11.71
C SER A 250 19.92 9.50 12.48
N GLU A 251 21.09 9.52 13.10
CA GLU A 251 21.56 10.67 13.88
C GLU A 251 22.38 11.65 13.06
N ALA A 252 23.00 11.24 11.95
CA ALA A 252 23.75 12.13 11.09
C ALA A 252 23.89 11.65 9.64
N PHE A 253 24.19 12.61 8.78
CA PHE A 253 24.54 12.43 7.38
C PHE A 253 25.77 13.29 7.05
N TRP A 254 26.71 12.76 6.26
CA TRP A 254 27.79 13.55 5.70
C TRP A 254 28.18 13.17 4.29
N GLU A 255 28.62 14.14 3.50
CA GLU A 255 29.11 13.93 2.13
C GLU A 255 29.96 15.10 1.61
N TYR A 256 30.87 14.82 0.67
CA TYR A 256 31.62 15.81 -0.10
C TYR A 256 31.02 15.98 -1.50
N ARG A 257 31.12 17.20 -2.03
CA ARG A 257 30.81 17.59 -3.42
C ARG A 257 29.38 17.27 -3.87
N LEU A 258 28.41 17.45 -2.97
CA LEU A 258 27.01 17.56 -3.36
C LEU A 258 26.72 18.91 -4.03
N LYS A 259 25.70 18.92 -4.88
CA LYS A 259 25.20 20.08 -5.61
C LYS A 259 24.10 20.79 -4.79
N PRO A 260 23.80 22.06 -5.09
CA PRO A 260 22.75 22.79 -4.36
C PRO A 260 21.37 22.12 -4.43
N TRP A 261 21.02 21.48 -5.55
CA TRP A 261 19.73 20.80 -5.71
C TRP A 261 19.61 19.52 -4.87
N ASP A 262 20.70 18.77 -4.67
CA ASP A 262 20.76 17.62 -3.76
C ASP A 262 20.51 18.02 -2.29
N MET A 263 20.96 19.21 -1.89
CA MET A 263 21.03 19.62 -0.48
C MET A 263 19.92 20.55 -0.02
N ALA A 264 19.50 21.51 -0.86
CA ALA A 264 18.70 22.65 -0.39
C ALA A 264 17.40 22.25 0.30
N ALA A 265 16.73 21.19 -0.18
CA ALA A 265 15.48 20.73 0.40
C ALA A 265 15.70 19.97 1.72
N GLY A 266 16.61 18.99 1.71
CA GLY A 266 16.93 18.14 2.86
C GLY A 266 17.48 18.93 4.04
N VAL A 267 18.36 19.91 3.79
CA VAL A 267 18.92 20.80 4.82
C VAL A 267 17.82 21.56 5.54
N LEU A 268 16.87 22.17 4.82
CA LEU A 268 15.78 22.90 5.46
C LEU A 268 14.89 21.97 6.30
N VAL A 269 14.61 20.76 5.81
CA VAL A 269 13.83 19.76 6.56
C VAL A 269 14.55 19.38 7.84
N ALA A 270 15.87 19.16 7.80
CA ALA A 270 16.67 18.83 8.98
C ALA A 270 16.73 19.99 9.99
N GLU A 271 17.01 21.21 9.55
CA GLU A 271 17.06 22.39 10.43
C GLU A 271 15.71 22.63 11.13
N GLU A 272 14.60 22.58 10.39
CA GLU A 272 13.25 22.78 10.96
C GLU A 272 12.78 21.62 11.85
N ALA A 273 13.41 20.44 11.75
CA ALA A 273 13.23 19.31 12.67
C ALA A 273 14.09 19.42 13.95
N GLY A 274 14.91 20.47 14.08
CA GLY A 274 15.82 20.70 15.20
C GLY A 274 17.24 20.16 15.00
N GLY A 275 17.60 19.79 13.77
CA GLY A 275 18.96 19.36 13.42
C GLY A 275 19.95 20.51 13.32
N THR A 276 21.24 20.16 13.30
CA THR A 276 22.36 21.09 13.10
C THR A 276 23.06 20.77 11.79
N VAL A 277 23.40 21.82 11.03
CA VAL A 277 24.04 21.73 9.72
C VAL A 277 25.29 22.61 9.67
N THR A 278 26.41 22.03 9.28
CA THR A 278 27.70 22.71 9.05
C THR A 278 28.39 22.12 7.82
N THR A 279 29.51 22.72 7.42
CA THR A 279 30.48 22.03 6.56
C THR A 279 31.28 21.00 7.36
N LEU A 280 31.99 20.09 6.70
CA LEU A 280 32.73 19.02 7.38
C LEU A 280 33.92 19.52 8.23
N ASP A 281 34.36 20.75 8.01
CA ASP A 281 35.33 21.51 8.81
C ASP A 281 34.67 22.48 9.82
N GLY A 282 33.36 22.37 10.05
CA GLY A 282 32.65 23.10 11.11
C GLY A 282 32.29 24.56 10.79
N ARG A 283 32.53 25.04 9.56
CA ARG A 283 32.07 26.39 9.15
C ARG A 283 30.55 26.44 9.01
N ALA A 284 30.02 27.66 9.07
CA ALA A 284 28.62 27.92 8.76
C ALA A 284 28.30 27.46 7.33
N PHE A 285 27.26 26.65 7.20
CA PHE A 285 26.90 26.03 5.93
C PHE A 285 26.16 26.98 4.99
N SER A 286 26.48 26.90 3.70
CA SER A 286 25.67 27.37 2.58
C SER A 286 25.37 26.21 1.65
N VAL A 287 24.21 26.21 1.01
CA VAL A 287 23.84 25.19 0.00
C VAL A 287 24.78 25.17 -1.22
N PHE A 288 25.66 26.17 -1.35
CA PHE A 288 26.69 26.21 -2.38
C PHE A 288 28.02 25.59 -1.93
N ASP A 289 28.23 25.25 -0.65
CA ASP A 289 29.46 24.62 -0.16
C ASP A 289 29.62 23.19 -0.71
N ARG A 290 30.87 22.72 -0.85
CA ARG A 290 31.20 21.36 -1.35
C ARG A 290 31.35 20.31 -0.25
N SER A 291 30.82 20.57 0.94
CA SER A 291 30.82 19.60 2.03
C SER A 291 29.69 19.90 2.97
N VAL A 292 29.04 18.85 3.47
CA VAL A 292 27.94 18.99 4.42
C VAL A 292 28.05 17.96 5.52
N LEU A 293 27.76 18.38 6.75
CA LEU A 293 27.49 17.56 7.91
C LEU A 293 26.14 17.97 8.48
N VAL A 294 25.17 17.07 8.41
CA VAL A 294 23.84 17.21 9.03
C VAL A 294 23.77 16.25 10.21
N SER A 295 23.29 16.70 11.37
CA SER A 295 23.09 15.81 12.51
C SER A 295 21.91 16.21 13.38
N ASN A 296 21.59 15.36 14.35
CA ASN A 296 20.61 15.64 15.41
C ASN A 296 21.00 16.77 16.38
N GLY A 297 22.16 17.39 16.21
CA GLY A 297 22.70 18.46 17.06
C GLY A 297 23.38 17.97 18.34
N PHE A 298 22.93 16.87 18.92
CA PHE A 298 23.49 16.32 20.16
C PHE A 298 24.87 15.67 19.96
N ILE A 299 25.09 15.00 18.83
CA ILE A 299 26.38 14.36 18.51
C ILE A 299 27.24 15.17 17.55
N HIS A 300 26.81 16.38 17.16
CA HIS A 300 27.45 17.18 16.10
C HIS A 300 28.93 17.47 16.38
N GLU A 301 29.24 17.97 17.58
CA GLU A 301 30.61 18.26 18.02
C GLU A 301 31.50 17.01 18.09
N ALA A 302 30.91 15.86 18.40
CA ALA A 302 31.66 14.60 18.44
C ALA A 302 32.04 14.13 17.02
N LEU A 303 31.15 14.35 16.05
CA LEU A 303 31.40 14.07 14.64
C LEU A 303 32.45 15.04 14.06
N LEU A 304 32.33 16.34 14.36
CA LEU A 304 33.27 17.36 13.88
C LEU A 304 34.72 17.07 14.27
N LYS A 305 34.96 16.58 15.49
CA LYS A 305 36.30 16.16 15.94
C LYS A 305 36.95 15.10 15.05
N GLN A 306 36.15 14.31 14.32
CA GLN A 306 36.64 13.29 13.39
C GLN A 306 36.68 13.81 11.94
N THR A 307 35.71 14.63 11.53
CA THR A 307 35.60 15.10 10.14
C THR A 307 36.48 16.31 9.81
N GLU A 308 36.72 17.19 10.79
CA GLU A 308 37.51 18.41 10.61
C GLU A 308 38.98 18.11 10.27
N PRO A 309 39.68 17.16 10.94
CA PRO A 309 41.05 16.82 10.58
C PRO A 309 41.17 16.28 9.15
N ALA A 310 40.24 15.41 8.73
CA ALA A 310 40.21 14.85 7.38
C ALA A 310 40.00 15.94 6.33
N THR A 311 39.08 16.87 6.59
CA THR A 311 38.77 17.99 5.68
C THR A 311 39.90 19.01 5.62
N SER A 312 40.53 19.31 6.76
CA SER A 312 41.69 20.20 6.84
C SER A 312 42.89 19.65 6.06
N GLN A 313 43.09 18.33 6.08
CA GLN A 313 44.11 17.67 5.28
C GLN A 313 43.87 17.89 3.78
N LEU A 314 42.63 17.69 3.30
CA LEU A 314 42.27 17.94 1.89
C LEU A 314 42.57 19.40 1.48
N LEU A 315 42.18 20.36 2.32
CA LEU A 315 42.46 21.78 2.06
C LEU A 315 43.97 22.07 2.01
N SER A 316 44.76 21.46 2.89
CA SER A 316 46.24 21.61 2.89
C SER A 316 46.90 21.02 1.64
N GLN A 317 46.26 20.05 0.99
CA GLN A 317 46.67 19.45 -0.28
C GLN A 317 46.23 20.28 -1.50
N GLY A 318 45.58 21.42 -1.28
CA GLY A 318 45.10 22.30 -2.34
C GLY A 318 43.79 21.86 -2.99
N ILE A 319 43.05 20.93 -2.36
CA ILE A 319 41.72 20.53 -2.85
C ILE A 319 40.73 21.67 -2.63
N ASP A 320 40.08 22.09 -3.72
CA ASP A 320 39.09 23.16 -3.69
C ASP A 320 37.73 22.67 -3.19
N LEU A 321 37.38 23.07 -1.96
CA LEU A 321 36.06 22.86 -1.34
C LEU A 321 35.25 24.16 -1.22
N SER A 322 35.62 25.20 -1.98
CA SER A 322 34.89 26.47 -2.00
C SER A 322 33.54 26.36 -2.71
N GLN A 323 32.69 27.37 -2.53
CA GLN A 323 31.33 27.37 -3.06
C GLN A 323 31.27 27.13 -4.59
N TRP A 324 30.27 26.37 -5.04
CA TRP A 324 30.05 26.06 -6.46
C TRP A 324 28.57 26.10 -6.85
N PHE A 325 28.31 26.21 -8.16
CA PHE A 325 26.96 26.30 -8.75
C PHE A 325 26.14 27.53 -8.30
N VAL A 326 26.82 28.63 -7.95
CA VAL A 326 26.20 29.93 -7.76
C VAL A 326 25.83 30.51 -9.14
N PRO A 327 24.54 30.76 -9.45
CA PRO A 327 24.16 31.32 -10.75
C PRO A 327 24.78 32.70 -10.96
N LYS A 328 25.26 32.97 -12.19
CA LYS A 328 25.88 34.26 -12.52
C LYS A 328 24.87 35.40 -12.29
N GLY A 329 25.23 36.36 -11.45
CA GLY A 329 24.37 37.50 -11.11
C GLY A 329 23.44 37.26 -9.91
N TYR A 330 23.37 36.04 -9.38
CA TYR A 330 22.62 35.77 -8.15
C TYR A 330 23.35 36.33 -6.93
N ARG A 331 22.65 37.15 -6.14
CA ARG A 331 23.24 37.80 -4.97
C ARG A 331 23.35 36.83 -3.79
N VAL A 332 24.57 36.37 -3.54
CA VAL A 332 24.98 35.65 -2.33
C VAL A 332 25.33 36.71 -1.27
N HIS A 333 24.47 36.90 -0.27
CA HIS A 333 24.81 37.77 0.87
C HIS A 333 25.63 36.98 1.88
N SER A 334 26.86 37.40 2.16
CA SER A 334 27.65 36.88 3.27
C SER A 334 26.90 37.17 4.58
N GLY A 335 26.56 36.13 5.33
CA GLY A 335 25.76 36.22 6.55
C GLY A 335 26.36 37.12 7.64
N ALA A 336 26.02 38.40 7.60
CA ALA A 336 26.01 39.31 8.74
C ALA A 336 24.96 40.38 8.42
N GLN A 337 23.99 40.57 9.31
CA GLN A 337 22.82 41.46 9.19
C GLN A 337 21.57 40.85 8.50
N LEU A 338 20.91 39.94 9.21
CA LEU A 338 19.44 39.87 9.16
C LEU A 338 18.92 40.51 10.46
N GLU A 339 18.12 41.55 10.33
CA GLU A 339 17.52 42.32 11.42
C GLU A 339 16.74 41.44 12.39
N ALA A 340 17.03 41.60 13.69
CA ALA A 340 16.28 40.96 14.76
C ALA A 340 14.84 41.53 14.84
N PRO A 341 13.80 40.71 15.08
CA PRO A 341 12.48 41.22 15.39
C PRO A 341 12.48 41.95 16.73
N LEU A 342 11.99 43.19 16.73
CA LEU A 342 11.71 43.99 17.92
C LEU A 342 10.65 43.32 18.82
N GLY A 343 11.03 43.06 20.08
CA GLY A 343 10.15 42.82 21.23
C GLY A 343 9.54 41.42 21.32
N ALA A 344 9.54 40.71 22.43
CA ALA A 344 9.89 41.03 23.81
C ALA A 344 10.12 39.70 24.54
N PHE A 345 11.21 39.54 25.28
CA PHE A 345 11.23 38.77 26.54
C PHE A 345 12.45 39.24 27.36
N GLY A 346 12.20 39.43 28.66
CA GLY A 346 13.03 40.22 29.55
C GLY A 346 14.42 39.65 29.84
N ARG A 347 15.34 40.59 30.09
CA ARG A 347 16.70 40.37 30.60
C ARG A 347 16.71 39.52 31.87
N ALA A 348 17.65 38.58 31.94
CA ALA A 348 18.30 38.20 33.20
C ALA A 348 19.83 38.30 33.03
N PRO A 349 20.58 38.70 34.07
CA PRO A 349 21.91 39.30 33.93
C PRO A 349 23.06 38.29 34.03
N GLY A 350 24.22 38.69 33.48
CA GLY A 350 25.47 37.95 33.53
C GLY A 350 26.12 37.84 34.93
N PRO A 351 27.26 37.11 35.02
CA PRO A 351 27.70 36.48 36.26
C PRO A 351 28.58 37.40 37.12
N LYS A 352 28.34 37.45 38.43
CA LYS A 352 29.32 37.88 39.44
C LYS A 352 29.24 37.06 40.73
N SER A 353 30.36 36.39 41.00
CA SER A 353 31.00 36.03 42.28
C SER A 353 30.17 35.81 43.57
N ALA A 354 30.24 34.57 44.06
CA ALA A 354 30.58 34.13 45.42
C ALA A 354 29.92 34.79 46.67
N LYS A 355 29.17 33.99 47.46
CA LYS A 355 29.52 33.51 48.84
C LYS A 355 28.28 33.05 49.64
N GLY A 356 28.44 31.94 50.37
CA GLY A 356 27.60 31.50 51.51
C GLY A 356 26.42 30.61 51.12
N GLY A 357 26.16 29.43 51.69
CA GLY A 357 26.65 28.81 52.92
C GLY A 357 25.48 28.20 53.70
N SER A 358 25.43 26.87 53.77
CA SER A 358 24.91 26.11 54.93
C SER A 358 23.39 25.97 55.19
N ARG A 359 22.51 25.83 54.19
CA ARG A 359 21.17 25.24 54.42
C ARG A 359 20.65 24.24 53.38
N GLN A 360 21.30 24.08 52.22
CA GLN A 360 20.88 23.09 51.21
C GLN A 360 21.61 21.73 51.28
N LEU A 361 22.75 21.63 51.99
CA LEU A 361 23.47 20.35 52.10
C LEU A 361 22.74 19.31 52.96
N SER A 362 21.99 19.73 53.98
CA SER A 362 21.30 18.78 54.88
C SER A 362 20.14 18.05 54.20
N LEU A 363 19.46 18.69 53.23
CA LEU A 363 18.35 18.09 52.49
C LEU A 363 18.83 17.11 51.42
N ILE A 364 19.96 17.42 50.78
CA ILE A 364 20.58 16.57 49.76
C ILE A 364 21.21 15.31 50.39
N ILE A 365 21.79 15.42 51.59
CA ILE A 365 22.35 14.27 52.32
C ILE A 365 21.25 13.34 52.83
N LEU A 366 20.11 13.86 53.29
CA LEU A 366 18.96 13.05 53.70
C LEU A 366 18.30 12.31 52.51
N LEU A 367 18.21 12.97 51.35
CA LEU A 367 17.67 12.35 50.12
C LEU A 367 18.63 11.31 49.52
N LEU A 368 19.94 11.53 49.57
CA LEU A 368 20.95 10.54 49.16
C LEU A 368 21.00 9.34 50.11
N ALA A 369 20.82 9.53 51.42
CA ALA A 369 20.76 8.43 52.38
C ALA A 369 19.51 7.55 52.19
N ALA A 370 18.36 8.14 51.88
CA ALA A 370 17.14 7.41 51.55
C ALA A 370 17.26 6.63 50.23
N PHE A 371 17.91 7.22 49.22
CA PHE A 371 18.14 6.57 47.93
C PHE A 371 19.15 5.41 48.03
N LEU A 372 20.21 5.58 48.83
CA LEU A 372 21.18 4.51 49.11
C LEU A 372 20.57 3.38 49.94
N ALA A 373 19.69 3.66 50.90
CA ALA A 373 18.98 2.63 51.68
C ALA A 373 18.01 1.80 50.81
N MET A 374 17.30 2.44 49.86
CA MET A 374 16.45 1.73 48.89
C MET A 374 17.27 0.90 47.91
N HIS A 375 18.43 1.40 47.47
CA HIS A 375 19.29 0.68 46.53
C HIS A 375 20.00 -0.53 47.19
N TRP A 376 20.39 -0.41 48.47
CA TRP A 376 20.97 -1.52 49.24
C TRP A 376 19.94 -2.60 49.61
N GLY A 377 18.69 -2.21 49.90
CA GLY A 377 17.58 -3.14 50.12
C GLY A 377 17.19 -3.93 48.87
N TRP A 378 17.28 -3.29 47.69
CA TRP A 378 17.02 -3.94 46.39
C TRP A 378 18.16 -4.90 46.00
N GLN A 379 19.42 -4.55 46.24
CA GLN A 379 20.56 -5.45 46.00
C GLN A 379 20.63 -6.66 46.96
N ARG A 380 20.13 -6.54 48.21
CA ARG A 380 20.00 -7.71 49.12
C ARG A 380 18.93 -8.70 48.67
N ARG A 381 17.85 -8.26 48.02
CA ARG A 381 16.81 -9.16 47.49
C ARG A 381 17.23 -9.90 46.22
N GLN A 382 18.15 -9.35 45.42
CA GLN A 382 18.67 -10.06 44.24
C GLN A 382 19.76 -11.09 44.56
N ARG A 383 20.43 -11.01 45.72
CA ARG A 383 21.40 -12.03 46.15
C ARG A 383 20.78 -13.24 46.86
N ALA A 384 19.48 -13.22 47.17
CA ALA A 384 18.75 -14.35 47.74
C ALA A 384 18.11 -15.28 46.68
N TRP A 385 18.33 -15.02 45.38
CA TRP A 385 17.74 -15.81 44.28
C TRP A 385 18.76 -16.34 43.27
N ALA A 386 20.06 -16.14 43.51
CA ALA A 386 21.14 -16.54 42.59
C ALA A 386 22.36 -17.13 43.33
N GLY A 387 22.13 -17.89 44.40
CA GLY A 387 23.18 -18.54 45.18
C GLY A 387 22.68 -19.79 45.89
N ASP A 388 22.57 -20.88 45.13
CA ASP A 388 22.57 -22.29 45.57
C ASP A 388 22.27 -23.14 44.29
N GLN A 389 23.08 -24.06 43.76
CA GLN A 389 24.35 -24.67 44.14
C GLN A 389 25.03 -25.27 42.89
N LEU A 390 26.37 -25.27 42.88
CA LEU A 390 27.20 -26.22 42.12
C LEU A 390 28.23 -26.82 43.09
N GLY A 391 28.21 -28.15 43.21
CA GLY A 391 29.29 -29.03 43.66
C GLY A 391 29.43 -29.26 45.17
N ASP A 392 29.25 -30.50 45.65
CA ASP A 392 30.36 -31.48 45.67
C ASP A 392 29.92 -32.90 46.14
N SER A 393 30.62 -33.92 45.62
CA SER A 393 30.85 -35.29 46.15
C SER A 393 29.70 -36.29 46.44
N GLY A 394 29.75 -37.47 45.78
CA GLY A 394 28.95 -38.69 46.06
C GLY A 394 29.45 -39.50 47.28
N PRO A 395 29.16 -40.82 47.45
CA PRO A 395 28.61 -41.81 46.51
C PRO A 395 27.48 -42.71 47.11
N ASP A 396 27.15 -43.79 46.38
CA ASP A 396 26.44 -45.02 46.76
C ASP A 396 24.95 -45.20 46.38
N GLY A 397 24.73 -46.21 45.51
CA GLY A 397 23.62 -47.16 45.71
C GLY A 397 22.63 -47.39 44.56
N GLY A 398 22.99 -48.26 43.59
CA GLY A 398 22.05 -49.17 42.91
C GLY A 398 21.32 -48.61 41.67
N ARG A 399 21.70 -49.01 40.44
CA ARG A 399 21.11 -50.11 39.64
C ARG A 399 19.60 -49.88 39.36
N VAL A 400 19.08 -49.76 38.13
CA VAL A 400 19.23 -50.63 36.94
C VAL A 400 18.77 -49.87 35.67
N ALA A 401 19.41 -50.24 34.54
CA ALA A 401 19.14 -50.06 33.10
C ALA A 401 17.69 -49.73 32.66
N VAL A 402 17.44 -49.10 31.49
CA VAL A 402 17.69 -49.56 30.10
C VAL A 402 17.66 -48.34 29.15
N ARG A 403 18.78 -47.96 28.50
CA ARG A 403 19.19 -48.23 27.09
C ARG A 403 18.15 -47.88 26.01
N GLY A 404 18.33 -46.78 25.30
CA GLY A 404 18.77 -46.76 23.88
C GLY A 404 17.65 -46.20 23.00
N LEU A 405 17.83 -45.47 21.90
CA LEU A 405 18.95 -45.23 21.01
C LEU A 405 18.63 -43.92 20.23
N LEU A 406 19.50 -42.92 20.27
CA LEU A 406 19.63 -41.91 19.20
C LEU A 406 21.14 -41.66 19.01
N ARG A 407 21.69 -42.32 17.99
CA ARG A 407 22.96 -42.05 17.28
C ARG A 407 22.56 -42.01 15.80
N GLY A 408 23.14 -41.22 14.91
CA GLY A 408 24.23 -40.25 14.90
C GLY A 408 24.11 -39.53 13.54
N GLU A 409 24.62 -38.31 13.39
CA GLU A 409 25.93 -38.06 12.75
C GLU A 409 26.00 -38.53 11.29
N SER A 410 26.61 -37.86 10.31
CA SER A 410 27.14 -36.52 10.09
C SER A 410 27.82 -36.61 8.71
N GLU A 411 27.93 -35.48 8.00
CA GLU A 411 29.02 -35.14 7.06
C GLU A 411 29.17 -35.74 5.64
N GLN A 412 29.31 -34.78 4.70
CA GLN A 412 30.36 -34.60 3.66
C GLN A 412 30.26 -35.11 2.21
N HIS A 413 30.62 -34.16 1.31
CA HIS A 413 31.17 -34.24 -0.06
C HIS A 413 30.19 -34.58 -1.21
N GLN A 414 30.23 -34.00 -2.42
CA GLN A 414 31.37 -33.61 -3.26
C GLN A 414 30.91 -32.74 -4.48
N ARG A 415 31.79 -31.90 -5.03
CA ARG A 415 31.66 -31.27 -6.37
C ARG A 415 32.18 -32.20 -7.47
N VAL A 416 31.40 -32.44 -8.54
CA VAL A 416 31.79 -32.74 -9.95
C VAL A 416 30.55 -32.36 -10.79
N GLY A 417 30.55 -31.44 -11.75
CA GLY A 417 31.12 -31.53 -13.11
C GLY A 417 29.96 -31.49 -14.13
N GLY A 418 30.05 -30.63 -15.15
CA GLY A 418 28.94 -30.26 -16.04
C GLY A 418 28.46 -31.33 -17.03
N GLY A 419 27.25 -31.12 -17.55
CA GLY A 419 26.66 -31.89 -18.65
C GLY A 419 25.37 -31.24 -19.15
N SER A 420 25.39 -30.77 -20.40
CA SER A 420 24.24 -30.30 -21.17
C SER A 420 23.24 -31.42 -21.45
N GLY A 421 21.94 -31.15 -21.35
CA GLY A 421 20.90 -32.05 -21.84
C GLY A 421 19.50 -31.48 -21.70
N ASN A 422 18.85 -31.23 -22.85
CA ASN A 422 17.42 -30.94 -22.98
C ASN A 422 16.56 -32.00 -22.27
N SER A 423 15.53 -31.57 -21.54
CA SER A 423 14.28 -32.32 -21.42
C SER A 423 13.11 -31.46 -20.94
N SER A 424 12.13 -31.33 -21.82
CA SER A 424 10.68 -31.38 -21.58
C SER A 424 10.05 -30.55 -20.45
N SER A 425 9.16 -29.67 -20.89
CA SER A 425 7.97 -29.16 -20.20
C SER A 425 7.42 -30.06 -19.09
N SER A 426 7.51 -29.59 -17.85
CA SER A 426 6.60 -29.94 -16.77
C SER A 426 6.01 -28.64 -16.24
N GLY A 427 4.69 -28.47 -16.36
CA GLY A 427 3.97 -27.36 -15.74
C GLY A 427 4.12 -27.36 -14.22
N PRO A 428 3.70 -26.30 -13.53
CA PRO A 428 3.76 -26.26 -12.07
C PRO A 428 2.86 -27.34 -11.50
N THR A 429 3.44 -28.36 -10.88
CA THR A 429 2.74 -29.27 -9.99
C THR A 429 2.26 -28.47 -8.78
N LEU A 430 0.94 -28.33 -8.64
CA LEU A 430 0.33 -27.98 -7.36
C LEU A 430 0.93 -28.92 -6.29
N PRO A 431 1.25 -28.44 -5.08
CA PRO A 431 1.72 -29.31 -4.02
C PRO A 431 0.72 -30.43 -3.84
N SER A 432 1.25 -31.64 -3.96
CA SER A 432 0.58 -32.90 -3.85
C SER A 432 -0.31 -32.99 -2.62
N SER A 433 -1.63 -33.02 -2.80
CA SER A 433 -2.46 -33.86 -1.92
C SER A 433 -2.05 -35.34 -2.02
N TRP A 434 -1.31 -35.74 -3.06
CA TRP A 434 -0.79 -37.10 -3.25
C TRP A 434 0.30 -37.51 -2.23
N ALA A 435 0.89 -36.59 -1.46
CA ALA A 435 1.76 -36.94 -0.34
C ALA A 435 0.97 -37.47 0.88
N LEU A 436 -0.36 -37.32 0.91
CA LEU A 436 -1.24 -37.81 1.99
C LEU A 436 -1.76 -39.23 1.74
N ALA A 437 -1.90 -39.69 0.49
CA ALA A 437 -2.57 -40.94 0.18
C ALA A 437 -1.90 -42.18 0.82
N GLU A 438 -0.56 -42.22 0.90
CA GLU A 438 0.17 -43.33 1.52
C GLU A 438 0.12 -43.29 3.06
N ALA A 439 0.01 -42.11 3.67
CA ALA A 439 -0.18 -41.95 5.12
C ALA A 439 -1.65 -42.20 5.54
N GLU A 440 -2.60 -42.01 4.63
CA GLU A 440 -4.04 -42.15 4.86
C GLU A 440 -4.52 -43.60 4.90
N ALA A 441 -3.89 -44.51 4.13
CA ALA A 441 -4.24 -45.93 4.14
C ALA A 441 -3.98 -46.64 5.49
N ALA A 442 -3.15 -46.04 6.38
CA ALA A 442 -2.81 -46.56 7.70
C ALA A 442 -3.40 -45.73 8.86
N TRP A 443 -4.22 -44.71 8.58
CA TRP A 443 -4.71 -43.78 9.58
C TRP A 443 -5.78 -44.42 10.48
N HIS A 444 -5.54 -44.40 11.79
CA HIS A 444 -6.51 -44.79 12.81
C HIS A 444 -6.90 -43.55 13.62
N PRO A 445 -8.20 -43.31 13.86
CA PRO A 445 -8.62 -42.17 14.67
C PRO A 445 -8.04 -42.33 16.09
N PRO A 446 -7.49 -41.26 16.68
CA PRO A 446 -7.17 -41.27 18.10
C PRO A 446 -8.43 -41.57 18.93
N ARG A 447 -8.22 -42.02 20.16
CA ARG A 447 -9.30 -42.38 21.09
C ARG A 447 -10.25 -41.21 21.39
N TYR A 448 -9.82 -39.96 21.18
CA TYR A 448 -10.58 -38.74 21.48
C TYR A 448 -10.37 -37.67 20.41
N SER A 449 -11.32 -36.74 20.30
CA SER A 449 -11.29 -35.63 19.35
C SER A 449 -10.28 -34.56 19.75
N THR A 450 -9.78 -33.82 18.76
CA THR A 450 -8.94 -32.63 18.96
C THR A 450 -9.49 -31.47 18.14
N TYR A 451 -9.17 -30.23 18.50
CA TYR A 451 -9.48 -29.09 17.65
C TYR A 451 -8.38 -28.03 17.71
N THR A 452 -8.28 -27.24 16.64
CA THR A 452 -7.35 -26.13 16.53
C THR A 452 -8.05 -24.95 15.89
N CYS A 453 -7.89 -23.75 16.45
CA CYS A 453 -8.49 -22.52 15.94
C CYS A 453 -7.42 -21.49 15.58
N ILE A 454 -7.67 -20.74 14.50
CA ILE A 454 -6.85 -19.61 14.05
C ILE A 454 -7.60 -18.31 14.35
N ASN A 455 -6.84 -17.27 14.70
CA ASN A 455 -7.31 -15.91 15.01
C ASN A 455 -8.19 -15.78 16.27
N ALA A 456 -8.15 -16.76 17.17
CA ALA A 456 -8.85 -16.74 18.46
C ALA A 456 -8.27 -15.75 19.49
N LYS A 457 -7.44 -14.79 19.07
CA LYS A 457 -6.83 -13.79 19.95
C LYS A 457 -7.24 -12.42 19.46
N PHE A 458 -8.11 -11.76 20.22
CA PHE A 458 -7.86 -10.42 20.78
C PHE A 458 -9.05 -9.86 21.57
N ASP A 459 -10.25 -10.46 21.53
CA ASP A 459 -11.37 -10.17 22.44
C ASP A 459 -12.24 -11.41 22.70
N ASP A 460 -13.20 -11.38 23.64
CA ASP A 460 -14.23 -12.40 24.05
C ASP A 460 -15.12 -12.87 22.87
N ASN A 461 -14.73 -12.53 21.66
CA ASN A 461 -15.48 -12.58 20.45
C ASN A 461 -14.95 -13.70 19.54
N PHE A 462 -15.27 -14.94 19.88
CA PHE A 462 -14.98 -16.10 19.03
C PHE A 462 -15.65 -16.03 17.64
N HIS A 463 -16.51 -15.04 17.37
CA HIS A 463 -17.10 -14.80 16.05
C HIS A 463 -16.06 -14.48 14.95
N ALA A 464 -14.82 -14.16 15.30
CA ALA A 464 -13.73 -13.94 14.35
C ALA A 464 -12.73 -15.12 14.29
N ALA A 465 -13.10 -16.30 14.83
CA ALA A 465 -12.27 -17.50 14.79
C ALA A 465 -12.74 -18.48 13.70
N THR A 466 -11.77 -19.21 13.19
CA THR A 466 -11.95 -20.32 12.26
C THR A 466 -11.30 -21.56 12.88
N CYS A 467 -11.99 -22.69 12.92
CA CYS A 467 -11.54 -23.88 13.61
C CYS A 467 -11.60 -25.13 12.73
N LYS A 468 -10.63 -26.00 12.96
CA LYS A 468 -10.57 -27.37 12.47
C LYS A 468 -10.81 -28.30 13.66
N PHE A 469 -11.81 -29.17 13.53
CA PHE A 469 -12.09 -30.22 14.51
C PHE A 469 -11.74 -31.58 13.90
N ASP A 470 -10.96 -32.39 14.60
CA ASP A 470 -10.57 -33.73 14.20
C ASP A 470 -11.42 -34.78 14.94
N ASN A 471 -11.83 -35.84 14.24
CA ASN A 471 -12.61 -36.97 14.76
C ASN A 471 -13.94 -36.50 15.35
N VAL A 472 -14.84 -36.01 14.51
CA VAL A 472 -16.17 -35.51 14.91
C VAL A 472 -17.23 -36.34 14.21
N CYS A 473 -18.34 -36.66 14.88
CA CYS A 473 -19.44 -37.40 14.26
C CYS A 473 -20.71 -36.57 14.19
N LEU A 474 -21.41 -36.59 13.06
CA LEU A 474 -22.76 -36.09 12.92
C LEU A 474 -23.75 -37.16 13.38
N ASN A 475 -24.60 -36.82 14.33
CA ASN A 475 -25.74 -37.64 14.71
C ASN A 475 -26.89 -37.39 13.73
N ALA A 476 -27.17 -38.36 12.86
CA ALA A 476 -28.14 -38.18 11.78
C ALA A 476 -29.58 -38.00 12.27
N ARG A 477 -29.91 -38.38 13.52
CA ARG A 477 -31.26 -38.16 14.10
C ARG A 477 -31.42 -36.76 14.65
N THR A 478 -30.42 -36.25 15.36
CA THR A 478 -30.49 -34.95 16.03
C THR A 478 -29.92 -33.81 15.20
N LEU A 479 -29.21 -34.13 14.12
CA LEU A 479 -28.46 -33.20 13.27
C LEU A 479 -27.39 -32.41 14.05
N GLN A 480 -26.91 -32.96 15.17
CA GLN A 480 -25.84 -32.35 15.97
C GLN A 480 -24.50 -33.01 15.68
N PHE A 481 -23.46 -32.19 15.56
CA PHE A 481 -22.08 -32.67 15.53
C PHE A 481 -21.61 -32.93 16.96
N GLU A 482 -21.08 -34.13 17.21
CA GLU A 482 -20.60 -34.63 18.49
C GLU A 482 -19.06 -34.62 18.52
N TYR A 483 -18.50 -33.93 19.51
CA TYR A 483 -17.07 -33.84 19.79
C TYR A 483 -16.74 -34.68 21.03
N TYR A 484 -15.86 -35.68 20.90
CA TYR A 484 -15.62 -36.70 21.93
C TYR A 484 -14.45 -36.32 22.84
N VAL A 485 -14.72 -36.31 24.14
CA VAL A 485 -13.79 -35.90 25.20
C VAL A 485 -13.47 -37.08 26.11
N ASP A 486 -12.22 -37.15 26.57
CA ASP A 486 -11.79 -38.17 27.53
C ASP A 486 -12.62 -38.15 28.82
N PRO A 487 -13.31 -39.24 29.18
CA PRO A 487 -14.06 -39.31 30.44
C PRO A 487 -13.16 -39.20 31.68
N GLU A 488 -11.85 -39.48 31.57
CA GLU A 488 -10.88 -39.32 32.66
C GLU A 488 -10.45 -37.86 32.86
N LEU A 489 -10.84 -36.95 31.95
CA LEU A 489 -10.58 -35.51 32.02
C LEU A 489 -11.87 -34.69 32.21
N PRO A 490 -12.72 -34.98 33.22
CA PRO A 490 -14.01 -34.31 33.40
C PRO A 490 -13.86 -32.80 33.64
N ASP A 491 -12.78 -32.37 34.29
CA ASP A 491 -12.56 -30.99 34.70
C ASP A 491 -11.64 -30.21 33.75
N THR A 492 -11.17 -30.83 32.66
CA THR A 492 -10.33 -30.13 31.67
C THR A 492 -11.21 -29.18 30.85
N PRO A 493 -10.91 -27.87 30.84
CA PRO A 493 -11.65 -26.91 30.04
C PRO A 493 -11.46 -27.18 28.55
N LEU A 494 -12.55 -27.14 27.78
CA LEU A 494 -12.47 -27.27 26.33
C LEU A 494 -12.01 -25.96 25.69
N VAL A 495 -12.55 -24.84 26.15
CA VAL A 495 -12.19 -23.47 25.74
C VAL A 495 -12.13 -22.57 26.97
N TYR A 496 -11.45 -21.43 26.86
CA TYR A 496 -11.44 -20.39 27.88
C TYR A 496 -12.07 -19.12 27.30
N THR A 497 -12.90 -18.42 28.08
CA THR A 497 -13.33 -17.05 27.74
C THR A 497 -12.13 -16.09 27.77
N GLN A 498 -12.26 -14.87 27.23
CA GLN A 498 -11.26 -13.80 27.34
C GLN A 498 -10.96 -13.44 28.79
N THR A 499 -11.98 -13.50 29.66
CA THR A 499 -11.82 -13.31 31.12
C THR A 499 -11.10 -14.47 31.81
N GLY A 500 -10.67 -15.49 31.05
CA GLY A 500 -9.95 -16.66 31.54
C GLY A 500 -10.88 -17.68 32.21
N VAL A 501 -12.20 -17.56 32.04
CA VAL A 501 -13.16 -18.51 32.60
C VAL A 501 -13.11 -19.80 31.79
N PRO A 502 -12.81 -20.94 32.43
CA PRO A 502 -12.84 -22.23 31.74
C PRO A 502 -14.28 -22.64 31.42
N LEU A 503 -14.52 -23.11 30.19
CA LEU A 503 -15.78 -23.70 29.78
C LEU A 503 -15.60 -25.19 29.51
N ALA A 504 -16.42 -26.00 30.20
CA ALA A 504 -16.47 -27.46 30.04
C ALA A 504 -17.30 -27.91 28.81
N GLN A 505 -17.94 -26.96 28.12
CA GLN A 505 -18.69 -27.14 26.88
C GLN A 505 -18.35 -25.99 25.93
N PHE A 506 -18.52 -26.21 24.64
CA PHE A 506 -18.44 -25.13 23.66
C PHE A 506 -19.64 -24.19 23.80
N SER A 507 -19.41 -22.88 23.74
CA SER A 507 -20.49 -21.88 23.74
C SER A 507 -21.33 -22.01 22.47
N SER A 508 -22.65 -21.85 22.55
CA SER A 508 -23.55 -21.82 21.38
C SER A 508 -23.18 -20.71 20.38
N HIS A 509 -22.42 -19.71 20.83
CA HIS A 509 -21.95 -18.58 20.03
C HIS A 509 -20.46 -18.69 19.64
N MET A 510 -19.86 -19.88 19.78
CA MET A 510 -18.43 -20.08 19.56
C MET A 510 -17.99 -19.70 18.15
N LEU A 511 -18.60 -20.20 17.08
CA LEU A 511 -18.14 -19.89 15.72
C LEU A 511 -19.21 -19.16 14.95
N ASN A 512 -18.82 -18.09 14.25
CA ASN A 512 -19.70 -17.40 13.33
C ASN A 512 -19.60 -18.07 11.96
N LEU A 513 -20.73 -18.56 11.43
CA LEU A 513 -20.84 -19.12 10.08
C LEU A 513 -21.43 -18.13 9.06
N GLY A 514 -21.68 -16.90 9.46
CA GLY A 514 -22.21 -15.81 8.65
C GLY A 514 -21.17 -15.05 7.82
N HIS A 515 -21.61 -13.92 7.25
CA HIS A 515 -20.96 -13.24 6.12
C HIS A 515 -20.34 -11.88 6.48
N ALA A 516 -19.41 -11.42 5.64
CA ALA A 516 -18.62 -10.20 5.85
C ALA A 516 -19.37 -8.87 5.65
N HIS A 517 -20.63 -8.91 5.25
CA HIS A 517 -21.48 -7.73 4.98
C HIS A 517 -22.68 -7.60 5.94
N MET A 518 -22.89 -8.57 6.83
CA MET A 518 -23.98 -8.52 7.80
C MET A 518 -23.48 -7.97 9.13
N ASP A 519 -24.40 -7.36 9.88
CA ASP A 519 -24.17 -7.10 11.30
C ASP A 519 -23.91 -8.43 12.01
N ILE A 520 -22.95 -8.46 12.95
CA ILE A 520 -22.64 -9.63 13.78
C ILE A 520 -23.91 -10.11 14.49
N SER A 521 -24.83 -9.19 14.81
CA SER A 521 -26.12 -9.49 15.43
C SER A 521 -27.06 -10.34 14.56
N GLU A 522 -26.83 -10.40 13.24
CA GLU A 522 -27.61 -11.17 12.26
C GLU A 522 -26.91 -12.48 11.83
N ALA A 523 -25.74 -12.76 12.39
CA ALA A 523 -24.94 -13.91 12.00
C ALA A 523 -25.38 -15.20 12.71
N MET A 524 -25.47 -16.31 11.97
CA MET A 524 -25.73 -17.62 12.57
C MET A 524 -24.46 -18.20 13.18
N THR A 525 -24.57 -18.66 14.43
CA THR A 525 -23.45 -19.25 15.16
C THR A 525 -23.53 -20.77 15.20
N TRP A 526 -22.39 -21.42 15.40
CA TRP A 526 -22.28 -22.87 15.46
C TRP A 526 -21.21 -23.33 16.45
N ALA A 527 -21.46 -24.47 17.07
CA ALA A 527 -20.51 -25.22 17.89
C ALA A 527 -20.93 -26.70 17.93
N PRO A 528 -19.98 -27.65 18.01
CA PRO A 528 -20.31 -29.05 18.25
C PRO A 528 -20.70 -29.28 19.73
N THR A 529 -21.49 -30.31 19.97
CA THR A 529 -21.83 -30.77 21.33
C THR A 529 -20.73 -31.66 21.88
N ALA A 530 -20.21 -31.34 23.06
CA ALA A 530 -19.20 -32.17 23.72
C ALA A 530 -19.83 -33.44 24.34
N VAL A 531 -19.27 -34.60 24.02
CA VAL A 531 -19.69 -35.93 24.50
C VAL A 531 -18.53 -36.57 25.26
N ARG A 532 -18.74 -36.88 26.54
CA ARG A 532 -17.69 -37.45 27.42
C ARG A 532 -17.63 -38.97 27.34
N ARG A 533 -17.17 -39.48 26.20
CA ARG A 533 -16.96 -40.91 25.93
C ARG A 533 -15.81 -41.04 24.91
N PRO A 534 -15.17 -42.23 24.80
CA PRO A 534 -14.25 -42.50 23.70
C PRO A 534 -14.92 -42.28 22.35
N PHE A 535 -14.12 -41.86 21.37
CA PHE A 535 -14.52 -41.76 19.97
C PHE A 535 -15.05 -43.12 19.50
N PRO A 536 -16.21 -43.16 18.82
CA PRO A 536 -16.91 -44.41 18.54
C PRO A 536 -16.18 -45.25 17.48
N THR A 537 -16.15 -46.56 17.69
CA THR A 537 -15.61 -47.51 16.72
C THR A 537 -16.61 -47.75 15.59
N VAL A 538 -16.13 -47.78 14.35
CA VAL A 538 -16.94 -48.09 13.16
C VAL A 538 -17.57 -49.48 13.28
N GLY A 539 -18.87 -49.58 12.99
CA GLY A 539 -19.65 -50.80 13.15
C GLY A 539 -21.15 -50.57 12.89
N GLN A 540 -22.02 -51.41 13.46
CA GLN A 540 -23.47 -51.22 13.32
C GLN A 540 -23.91 -49.89 13.92
N GLY A 541 -24.45 -49.00 13.09
CA GLY A 541 -24.92 -47.67 13.49
C GLY A 541 -23.84 -46.58 13.62
N VAL A 542 -22.57 -46.87 13.30
CA VAL A 542 -21.47 -45.86 13.25
C VAL A 542 -20.64 -46.10 12.01
N LYS A 543 -20.52 -45.10 11.14
CA LYS A 543 -19.70 -45.21 9.92
C LYS A 543 -18.92 -43.95 9.60
N TRP A 544 -17.84 -44.11 8.85
CA TRP A 544 -17.15 -42.98 8.23
C TRP A 544 -18.00 -42.37 7.11
N ALA A 545 -17.97 -41.05 7.01
CA ALA A 545 -18.43 -40.34 5.83
C ALA A 545 -17.61 -40.78 4.60
N GLU A 546 -18.27 -40.88 3.45
CA GLU A 546 -17.61 -41.22 2.18
C GLU A 546 -16.51 -40.20 1.83
N VAL A 547 -16.74 -38.95 2.21
CA VAL A 547 -15.79 -37.85 2.14
C VAL A 547 -15.24 -37.56 3.55
N PRO A 548 -13.91 -37.60 3.76
CA PRO A 548 -13.32 -37.47 5.09
C PRO A 548 -13.37 -36.03 5.67
N GLN A 549 -13.63 -35.01 4.84
CA GLN A 549 -13.64 -33.61 5.24
C GLN A 549 -14.99 -32.94 4.95
N ALA A 550 -15.60 -32.35 5.98
CA ALA A 550 -16.77 -31.47 5.82
C ALA A 550 -16.39 -29.99 5.94
N LEU A 551 -17.03 -29.14 5.12
CA LEU A 551 -16.93 -27.68 5.22
C LEU A 551 -18.30 -27.09 5.56
N LEU A 552 -18.41 -26.41 6.69
CA LEU A 552 -19.68 -25.84 7.13
C LEU A 552 -19.86 -24.40 6.64
N ALA A 553 -21.02 -24.11 6.06
CA ALA A 553 -21.41 -22.77 5.61
C ALA A 553 -22.87 -22.43 5.92
N VAL A 554 -23.17 -21.13 5.90
CA VAL A 554 -24.53 -20.56 5.95
C VAL A 554 -24.72 -19.69 4.74
N ILE A 555 -25.92 -19.63 4.20
CA ILE A 555 -26.19 -18.86 2.99
C ILE A 555 -27.10 -17.66 3.29
N PRO A 556 -26.76 -16.45 2.83
CA PRO A 556 -27.60 -15.28 3.00
C PRO A 556 -28.71 -15.24 1.94
N ALA A 557 -29.96 -15.02 2.35
CA ALA A 557 -31.09 -15.06 1.42
C ALA A 557 -31.07 -14.01 0.29
N PRO A 558 -30.63 -12.75 0.49
CA PRO A 558 -30.71 -11.73 -0.57
C PRO A 558 -29.66 -11.89 -1.69
N LEU A 559 -28.71 -12.83 -1.56
CA LEU A 559 -27.42 -12.75 -2.25
C LEU A 559 -27.16 -13.90 -3.23
N THR A 560 -27.98 -14.95 -3.22
CA THR A 560 -27.76 -16.14 -4.04
C THR A 560 -28.02 -15.95 -5.53
N THR A 561 -28.53 -14.79 -5.97
CA THR A 561 -28.79 -14.50 -7.38
C THR A 561 -27.68 -13.70 -8.07
N ASN A 562 -26.57 -13.41 -7.38
CA ASN A 562 -25.46 -12.64 -7.91
C ASN A 562 -24.14 -13.42 -7.78
N PHE A 563 -23.52 -13.72 -8.93
CA PHE A 563 -22.22 -14.38 -9.04
C PHE A 563 -21.19 -13.82 -8.06
N GLY A 564 -21.05 -12.50 -8.00
CA GLY A 564 -20.01 -11.88 -7.17
C GLY A 564 -20.22 -12.07 -5.68
N HIS A 565 -21.48 -12.07 -5.23
CA HIS A 565 -21.81 -12.37 -3.84
C HIS A 565 -21.62 -13.85 -3.52
N VAL A 566 -21.98 -14.77 -4.41
CA VAL A 566 -21.73 -16.20 -4.20
C VAL A 566 -20.21 -16.48 -4.09
N MET A 567 -19.41 -15.83 -4.93
CA MET A 567 -17.95 -15.94 -4.87
C MET A 567 -17.39 -15.43 -3.53
N PHE A 568 -17.79 -14.22 -3.11
CA PHE A 568 -17.22 -13.57 -1.91
C PHE A 568 -17.77 -14.05 -0.59
N ASP A 569 -19.08 -14.27 -0.52
CA ASP A 569 -19.76 -14.60 0.73
C ASP A 569 -19.74 -16.11 0.99
N VAL A 570 -19.47 -16.95 -0.02
CA VAL A 570 -19.48 -18.42 0.14
C VAL A 570 -18.16 -19.07 -0.27
N LEU A 571 -17.76 -18.95 -1.54
CA LEU A 571 -16.67 -19.77 -2.08
C LEU A 571 -15.28 -19.38 -1.56
N VAL A 572 -14.96 -18.08 -1.51
CA VAL A 572 -13.69 -17.58 -0.95
C VAL A 572 -13.54 -17.96 0.54
N PRO A 573 -14.54 -17.73 1.42
CA PRO A 573 -14.49 -18.18 2.81
C PRO A 573 -14.19 -19.68 2.97
N LEU A 574 -14.93 -20.52 2.23
CA LEU A 574 -14.77 -21.97 2.29
C LEU A 574 -13.40 -22.43 1.79
N PHE A 575 -12.84 -21.77 0.78
CA PHE A 575 -11.47 -22.04 0.35
C PHE A 575 -10.44 -21.61 1.39
N ASN A 576 -10.59 -20.40 1.94
CA ASN A 576 -9.70 -19.87 2.97
C ASN A 576 -9.64 -20.79 4.19
N LEU A 577 -10.76 -21.39 4.59
CA LEU A 577 -10.81 -22.40 5.66
C LEU A 577 -9.78 -23.51 5.43
N GLN A 578 -9.78 -24.13 4.25
CA GLN A 578 -8.86 -25.23 3.95
C GLN A 578 -7.41 -24.76 3.87
N HIS A 579 -7.20 -23.59 3.27
CA HIS A 579 -5.86 -23.05 3.08
C HIS A 579 -5.21 -22.67 4.42
N LEU A 580 -5.95 -22.05 5.34
CA LEU A 580 -5.47 -21.67 6.67
C LEU A 580 -4.93 -22.87 7.48
N PHE A 581 -5.49 -24.06 7.26
CA PHE A 581 -5.06 -25.29 7.92
C PHE A 581 -4.15 -26.18 7.05
N GLY A 582 -3.78 -25.74 5.83
CA GLY A 582 -2.91 -26.48 4.93
C GLY A 582 -3.50 -27.80 4.41
N ILE A 583 -4.82 -27.88 4.25
CA ILE A 583 -5.58 -29.11 3.95
C ILE A 583 -6.50 -28.92 2.74
N TYR A 584 -5.91 -28.44 1.64
CA TYR A 584 -6.65 -28.23 0.39
C TYR A 584 -6.98 -29.56 -0.29
N THR A 585 -8.28 -29.85 -0.45
CA THR A 585 -8.76 -31.00 -1.24
C THR A 585 -10.05 -30.66 -2.00
N PRO A 586 -10.12 -30.98 -3.30
CA PRO A 586 -11.34 -30.81 -4.08
C PRO A 586 -12.43 -31.84 -3.68
N GLU A 587 -12.08 -32.89 -2.94
CA GLU A 587 -13.03 -33.92 -2.50
C GLU A 587 -13.85 -33.51 -1.28
N ALA A 588 -13.62 -32.33 -0.68
CA ALA A 588 -14.36 -31.91 0.51
C ALA A 588 -15.89 -31.79 0.25
N GLN A 589 -16.68 -32.07 1.28
CA GLN A 589 -18.14 -32.01 1.24
C GLN A 589 -18.63 -30.68 1.81
N PRO A 590 -19.17 -29.75 1.00
CA PRO A 590 -19.77 -28.52 1.51
C PRO A 590 -21.15 -28.82 2.10
N ILE A 591 -21.37 -28.42 3.35
CA ILE A 591 -22.62 -28.66 4.08
C ILE A 591 -23.21 -27.32 4.51
N ILE A 592 -24.45 -27.08 4.08
CA ILE A 592 -25.21 -25.88 4.41
C ILE A 592 -26.00 -26.12 5.70
N MET A 593 -25.66 -25.35 6.72
CA MET A 593 -26.22 -25.47 8.07
C MET A 593 -27.54 -24.71 8.24
N GLY A 594 -27.81 -23.72 7.39
CA GLY A 594 -29.01 -22.88 7.47
C GLY A 594 -28.90 -21.58 6.67
N THR A 595 -29.80 -20.63 6.98
CA THR A 595 -29.95 -19.37 6.24
C THR A 595 -29.95 -18.17 7.19
N SER A 596 -29.39 -17.05 6.74
CA SER A 596 -29.53 -15.76 7.44
C SER A 596 -30.58 -14.92 6.72
N ASN A 597 -31.66 -14.56 7.43
CA ASN A 597 -32.73 -13.66 6.99
C ASN A 597 -33.37 -14.01 5.62
N GLY A 598 -34.23 -15.05 5.58
CA GLY A 598 -35.09 -15.39 4.43
C GLY A 598 -35.60 -16.84 4.49
N SER A 599 -36.53 -17.22 3.61
CA SER A 599 -37.09 -18.59 3.64
C SER A 599 -36.14 -19.61 3.02
N GLU A 600 -36.09 -20.80 3.61
CA GLU A 600 -35.29 -21.92 3.10
C GLU A 600 -35.74 -22.32 1.67
N GLU A 601 -37.03 -22.20 1.38
CA GLU A 601 -37.62 -22.52 0.07
C GLU A 601 -37.10 -21.63 -1.08
N GLU A 602 -37.00 -20.32 -0.86
CA GLU A 602 -36.46 -19.38 -1.85
C GLU A 602 -34.97 -19.64 -2.14
N LEU A 603 -34.23 -19.99 -1.10
CA LEU A 603 -32.82 -20.34 -1.19
C LEU A 603 -32.60 -21.68 -1.88
N ARG A 604 -33.45 -22.68 -1.63
CA ARG A 604 -33.41 -23.97 -2.34
C ARG A 604 -33.54 -23.80 -3.84
N SER A 605 -34.50 -22.98 -4.28
CA SER A 605 -34.66 -22.62 -5.70
C SER A 605 -33.39 -21.99 -6.27
N THR A 606 -32.70 -21.16 -5.49
CA THR A 606 -31.53 -20.42 -5.98
C THR A 606 -30.25 -21.24 -5.94
N LEU A 607 -30.05 -22.07 -4.91
CA LEU A 607 -28.99 -23.08 -4.84
C LEU A 607 -29.04 -23.98 -6.07
N GLY A 608 -30.20 -24.54 -6.40
CA GLY A 608 -30.37 -25.38 -7.59
C GLY A 608 -30.04 -24.67 -8.91
N ARG A 609 -30.15 -23.34 -8.97
CA ARG A 609 -29.84 -22.57 -10.19
C ARG A 609 -28.36 -22.21 -10.35
N MET A 610 -27.62 -21.97 -9.27
CA MET A 610 -26.23 -21.44 -9.36
C MET A 610 -25.15 -22.34 -8.74
N ILE A 611 -25.47 -23.05 -7.67
CA ILE A 611 -24.48 -23.82 -6.89
C ILE A 611 -24.65 -25.32 -7.17
N ASN A 612 -25.88 -25.82 -7.21
CA ASN A 612 -26.26 -27.22 -7.40
C ASN A 612 -27.07 -27.42 -8.69
N THR A 613 -26.61 -26.87 -9.80
CA THR A 613 -27.29 -27.00 -11.09
C THR A 613 -26.94 -28.32 -11.78
N GLU A 614 -27.93 -28.91 -12.48
CA GLU A 614 -27.73 -30.08 -13.35
C GLU A 614 -26.76 -29.78 -14.50
N ARG A 615 -26.65 -28.50 -14.89
CA ARG A 615 -25.64 -28.01 -15.81
C ARG A 615 -24.33 -27.83 -15.07
N VAL A 616 -23.55 -28.90 -14.95
CA VAL A 616 -22.25 -28.91 -14.26
C VAL A 616 -21.33 -27.76 -14.72
N ASP A 617 -21.41 -27.39 -15.99
CA ASP A 617 -20.70 -26.27 -16.62
C ASP A 617 -21.17 -24.87 -16.20
N MET A 618 -22.19 -24.78 -15.35
CA MET A 618 -22.75 -23.55 -14.80
C MET A 618 -22.70 -23.53 -13.26
N SER A 619 -22.29 -24.63 -12.62
CA SER A 619 -22.18 -24.70 -11.16
C SER A 619 -20.94 -23.96 -10.66
N LEU A 620 -21.15 -22.98 -9.78
CA LEU A 620 -20.07 -22.22 -9.15
C LEU A 620 -19.30 -23.04 -8.11
N LEU A 621 -19.95 -24.02 -7.50
CA LEU A 621 -19.29 -24.88 -6.52
C LEU A 621 -18.26 -25.81 -7.16
N ARG A 622 -18.58 -26.26 -8.38
CA ARG A 622 -17.70 -27.11 -9.21
C ARG A 622 -16.43 -26.43 -9.65
N LEU A 623 -16.30 -25.12 -9.43
CA LEU A 623 -15.03 -24.43 -9.56
C LEU A 623 -14.00 -25.01 -8.59
N HIS A 624 -14.35 -25.27 -7.34
CA HIS A 624 -13.36 -25.63 -6.31
C HIS A 624 -13.52 -27.05 -5.77
N TRP A 625 -14.71 -27.63 -5.85
CA TRP A 625 -15.01 -28.94 -5.25
C TRP A 625 -15.73 -29.91 -6.20
N GLN A 626 -15.50 -31.20 -5.99
CA GLN A 626 -16.08 -32.32 -6.74
C GLN A 626 -17.46 -32.74 -6.22
N HIS A 627 -17.90 -32.25 -5.06
CA HIS A 627 -19.20 -32.58 -4.49
C HIS A 627 -20.15 -31.38 -4.54
N ASN A 628 -21.45 -31.66 -4.64
CA ASN A 628 -22.49 -30.63 -4.54
C ASN A 628 -22.63 -30.16 -3.09
N ALA A 629 -23.14 -28.95 -2.88
CA ALA A 629 -23.41 -28.47 -1.54
C ALA A 629 -24.72 -29.11 -1.07
N GLU A 630 -24.75 -29.68 0.12
CA GLU A 630 -25.95 -30.34 0.62
C GLU A 630 -26.47 -29.67 1.89
N TRP A 631 -27.80 -29.66 2.04
CA TRP A 631 -28.42 -29.27 3.30
C TRP A 631 -28.16 -30.37 4.32
N LEU A 632 -27.80 -29.99 5.55
CA LEU A 632 -27.41 -30.93 6.59
C LEU A 632 -28.42 -32.07 6.79
N ALA A 633 -29.72 -31.76 6.82
CA ALA A 633 -30.77 -32.74 7.03
C ALA A 633 -30.89 -33.77 5.89
N GLU A 634 -30.71 -33.33 4.65
CA GLU A 634 -30.80 -34.18 3.46
C GLU A 634 -29.57 -35.07 3.34
N TYR A 635 -28.40 -34.47 3.53
CA TYR A 635 -27.15 -35.21 3.57
C TYR A 635 -27.18 -36.28 4.67
N ALA A 636 -27.66 -35.94 5.87
CA ALA A 636 -27.79 -36.90 6.97
C ALA A 636 -28.78 -38.03 6.64
N ALA A 637 -29.93 -37.72 6.04
CA ALA A 637 -30.92 -38.73 5.66
C ALA A 637 -30.43 -39.67 4.55
N ALA A 638 -29.68 -39.14 3.59
CA ALA A 638 -29.10 -39.91 2.49
C ALA A 638 -27.89 -40.74 2.96
N ALA A 639 -26.98 -40.11 3.71
CA ALA A 639 -25.77 -40.75 4.16
C ALA A 639 -26.03 -41.73 5.30
N ALA A 640 -26.94 -41.49 6.25
CA ALA A 640 -27.18 -42.39 7.38
C ALA A 640 -28.69 -42.61 7.62
N PRO A 641 -29.38 -43.35 6.73
CA PRO A 641 -30.84 -43.50 6.76
C PRO A 641 -31.36 -44.28 7.98
N ASP A 642 -30.51 -45.06 8.64
CA ASP A 642 -30.79 -45.75 9.91
C ASP A 642 -30.72 -44.80 11.13
N GLY A 643 -30.34 -43.55 10.90
CA GLY A 643 -30.15 -42.55 11.94
C GLY A 643 -28.93 -42.85 12.82
N GLY A 644 -27.88 -43.47 12.26
CA GLY A 644 -26.61 -43.73 12.93
C GLY A 644 -25.71 -42.48 13.06
N LEU A 645 -24.49 -42.71 13.55
CA LEU A 645 -23.43 -41.71 13.59
C LEU A 645 -22.62 -41.73 12.29
N LEU A 646 -22.41 -40.54 11.73
CA LEU A 646 -21.59 -40.32 10.54
C LEU A 646 -20.33 -39.53 10.91
N CYS A 647 -19.19 -40.21 10.94
CA CYS A 647 -17.95 -39.66 11.45
C CYS A 647 -17.07 -39.08 10.33
N TYR A 648 -16.39 -37.98 10.64
CA TYR A 648 -15.47 -37.27 9.75
C TYR A 648 -14.08 -37.23 10.35
N LYS A 649 -13.07 -37.34 9.49
CA LYS A 649 -11.68 -37.13 9.90
C LYS A 649 -11.55 -35.69 10.37
N ASN A 650 -12.00 -34.73 9.56
CA ASN A 650 -11.99 -33.31 9.90
C ASN A 650 -13.31 -32.62 9.57
N VAL A 651 -13.75 -31.71 10.44
CA VAL A 651 -14.82 -30.73 10.15
C VAL A 651 -14.22 -29.33 10.25
N LEU A 652 -14.35 -28.54 9.18
CA LEU A 652 -13.90 -27.15 9.15
C LEU A 652 -15.10 -26.22 9.30
N ALA A 653 -15.01 -25.29 10.25
CA ALA A 653 -16.08 -24.37 10.57
C ALA A 653 -15.55 -22.99 10.97
N GLY A 654 -16.32 -21.95 10.66
CA GLY A 654 -16.02 -20.56 11.01
C GLY A 654 -15.72 -19.74 9.77
N THR A 655 -16.64 -18.86 9.41
CA THR A 655 -16.57 -18.03 8.20
C THR A 655 -16.77 -16.54 8.46
N GLY A 656 -16.80 -16.12 9.74
CA GLY A 656 -16.92 -14.72 10.17
C GLY A 656 -15.82 -13.78 9.61
N PHE A 657 -15.87 -12.50 9.98
CA PHE A 657 -15.13 -11.29 9.48
C PHE A 657 -13.66 -11.43 8.99
N LEU A 658 -12.97 -12.54 9.21
CA LEU A 658 -11.70 -12.95 8.61
C LEU A 658 -11.69 -12.94 7.06
N ASN A 659 -12.84 -12.98 6.39
CA ASN A 659 -12.92 -13.42 4.99
C ASN A 659 -13.00 -12.33 3.89
N ARG A 660 -12.54 -11.11 4.14
CA ARG A 660 -12.29 -10.18 3.01
C ARG A 660 -10.89 -10.28 2.42
N GLN A 661 -9.99 -10.99 3.09
CA GLN A 661 -8.58 -10.99 2.74
C GLN A 661 -8.16 -12.43 2.47
N MET A 662 -8.22 -12.86 1.21
CA MET A 662 -7.23 -13.86 0.79
C MET A 662 -5.89 -13.22 1.06
N ARG A 663 -4.96 -13.90 1.75
CA ARG A 663 -3.61 -13.37 1.80
C ARG A 663 -3.06 -13.35 0.38
N ALA A 664 -2.16 -12.42 0.13
CA ALA A 664 -1.30 -12.37 -1.05
C ALA A 664 -0.93 -13.77 -1.61
N THR A 665 -0.39 -14.60 -0.71
CA THR A 665 0.08 -15.96 -0.97
C THR A 665 -1.01 -16.96 -1.35
N ASP A 666 -2.25 -16.68 -0.99
CA ASP A 666 -3.37 -17.64 -1.04
C ASP A 666 -4.22 -17.41 -2.29
N SER A 667 -4.05 -16.25 -2.94
CA SER A 667 -4.81 -15.80 -4.10
C SER A 667 -4.55 -16.59 -5.39
N LEU A 668 -3.30 -16.99 -5.64
CA LEU A 668 -2.92 -17.78 -6.81
C LEU A 668 -3.34 -19.25 -6.69
N PRO A 669 -3.16 -19.94 -5.55
CA PRO A 669 -3.72 -21.28 -5.33
C PRO A 669 -5.24 -21.33 -5.53
N TYR A 670 -5.98 -20.32 -5.04
CA TYR A 670 -7.44 -20.21 -5.26
C TYR A 670 -7.81 -20.24 -6.75
N ARG A 671 -7.10 -19.45 -7.53
CA ARG A 671 -7.27 -19.42 -8.98
C ARG A 671 -6.93 -20.76 -9.62
N GLN A 672 -5.79 -21.36 -9.26
CA GLN A 672 -5.30 -22.60 -9.87
C GLN A 672 -6.24 -23.78 -9.59
N ALA A 673 -6.78 -23.86 -8.38
CA ALA A 673 -7.84 -24.77 -7.98
C ALA A 673 -9.05 -24.68 -8.94
N ALA A 674 -9.56 -23.45 -9.13
CA ALA A 674 -10.65 -23.19 -10.05
C ALA A 674 -10.34 -23.67 -11.47
N MET A 675 -9.21 -23.24 -12.03
CA MET A 675 -8.81 -23.59 -13.40
C MET A 675 -8.65 -25.10 -13.60
N HIS A 676 -8.05 -25.79 -12.62
CA HIS A 676 -7.80 -27.23 -12.68
C HIS A 676 -9.10 -28.02 -12.75
N ASN A 677 -10.05 -27.74 -11.86
CA ASN A 677 -11.29 -28.52 -11.75
C ASN A 677 -12.18 -28.41 -13.00
N ILE A 678 -12.18 -27.27 -13.68
CA ILE A 678 -12.94 -27.10 -14.92
C ILE A 678 -12.14 -27.39 -16.19
N GLY A 679 -10.89 -27.85 -16.05
CA GLY A 679 -10.03 -28.24 -17.18
C GLY A 679 -9.58 -27.06 -18.06
N VAL A 680 -9.51 -25.84 -17.52
CA VAL A 680 -8.99 -24.68 -18.26
C VAL A 680 -7.47 -24.71 -18.24
N VAL A 681 -6.88 -24.84 -19.43
CA VAL A 681 -5.43 -24.79 -19.65
C VAL A 681 -5.05 -23.47 -20.30
N GLU A 682 -4.08 -22.79 -19.70
CA GLU A 682 -3.53 -21.54 -20.23
C GLU A 682 -2.53 -21.81 -21.35
N VAL A 683 -2.69 -21.10 -22.46
CA VAL A 683 -1.77 -21.16 -23.59
C VAL A 683 -0.92 -19.87 -23.61
N PRO A 684 0.37 -19.94 -23.99
CA PRO A 684 1.16 -18.74 -24.24
C PRO A 684 0.48 -17.82 -25.26
N GLN A 685 0.44 -16.52 -24.95
CA GLN A 685 -0.14 -15.51 -25.83
C GLN A 685 0.85 -15.08 -26.91
N GLU A 686 0.44 -15.12 -28.17
CA GLU A 686 1.20 -14.54 -29.28
C GLU A 686 1.07 -13.01 -29.35
N ARG A 687 -0.10 -12.49 -28.95
CA ARG A 687 -0.40 -11.06 -28.86
C ARG A 687 -1.23 -10.77 -27.59
N PRO A 688 -1.19 -9.54 -27.06
CA PRO A 688 -1.98 -9.18 -25.89
C PRO A 688 -3.47 -9.08 -26.26
N ILE A 689 -4.32 -9.55 -25.35
CA ILE A 689 -5.77 -9.48 -25.44
C ILE A 689 -6.26 -8.46 -24.43
N VAL A 690 -6.85 -7.37 -24.91
CA VAL A 690 -7.55 -6.38 -24.10
C VAL A 690 -9.03 -6.71 -24.10
N THR A 691 -9.58 -7.01 -22.94
CA THR A 691 -11.00 -7.29 -22.75
C THR A 691 -11.66 -6.09 -22.09
N ILE A 692 -12.74 -5.58 -22.66
CA ILE A 692 -13.53 -4.45 -22.13
C ILE A 692 -14.88 -4.99 -21.67
N PHE A 693 -15.20 -4.82 -20.40
CA PHE A 693 -16.49 -5.20 -19.87
C PHE A 693 -17.56 -4.18 -20.22
N ASN A 694 -18.57 -4.65 -20.96
CA ASN A 694 -19.77 -3.92 -21.31
C ASN A 694 -20.90 -4.34 -20.37
N LYS A 695 -20.94 -3.70 -19.20
CA LYS A 695 -22.03 -3.92 -18.23
C LYS A 695 -23.29 -3.19 -18.69
N LYS A 696 -24.46 -3.79 -18.52
CA LYS A 696 -25.76 -3.10 -18.66
C LYS A 696 -26.27 -2.56 -17.32
N GLY A 697 -27.04 -1.47 -17.37
CA GLY A 697 -27.65 -0.86 -16.18
C GLY A 697 -26.79 0.23 -15.56
N ARG A 698 -26.56 0.16 -14.24
CA ARG A 698 -25.85 1.21 -13.48
C ARG A 698 -24.37 0.92 -13.30
N ARG A 699 -23.56 1.99 -13.21
CA ARG A 699 -22.09 1.96 -13.08
C ARG A 699 -21.42 1.37 -14.32
N MET A 700 -21.91 1.68 -15.52
CA MET A 700 -21.28 1.27 -16.78
C MET A 700 -20.50 2.41 -17.42
N VAL A 701 -19.65 2.07 -18.40
CA VAL A 701 -19.08 3.03 -19.34
C VAL A 701 -20.05 3.15 -20.50
N GLU A 702 -20.78 4.26 -20.60
CA GLU A 702 -21.82 4.45 -21.62
C GLU A 702 -21.27 4.36 -23.04
N ASN A 703 -20.01 4.76 -23.22
CA ASN A 703 -19.31 4.74 -24.49
C ASN A 703 -18.12 3.78 -24.50
N SER A 704 -18.33 2.57 -23.99
CA SER A 704 -17.38 1.46 -24.08
C SER A 704 -16.96 1.16 -25.53
N GLU A 705 -17.85 1.36 -26.50
CA GLU A 705 -17.56 1.26 -27.94
C GLU A 705 -16.53 2.30 -28.41
N ASP A 706 -16.63 3.55 -27.94
CA ASP A 706 -15.64 4.60 -28.26
C ASP A 706 -14.25 4.25 -27.71
N VAL A 707 -14.21 3.65 -26.50
CA VAL A 707 -12.98 3.12 -25.91
C VAL A 707 -12.41 2.04 -26.83
N ALA A 708 -13.20 1.04 -27.19
CA ALA A 708 -12.77 -0.04 -28.06
C ALA A 708 -12.27 0.47 -29.43
N ALA A 709 -13.02 1.38 -30.06
CA ALA A 709 -12.65 2.00 -31.34
C ALA A 709 -11.34 2.78 -31.24
N THR A 710 -11.14 3.54 -30.15
CA THR A 710 -9.89 4.27 -29.89
C THR A 710 -8.70 3.32 -29.77
N LEU A 711 -8.84 2.21 -29.04
CA LEU A 711 -7.77 1.23 -28.88
C LEU A 711 -7.49 0.48 -30.19
N ARG A 712 -8.53 0.05 -30.92
CA ARG A 712 -8.37 -0.59 -32.24
C ARG A 712 -7.66 0.31 -33.24
N SER A 713 -8.05 1.59 -33.32
CA SER A 713 -7.40 2.58 -34.17
C SER A 713 -5.93 2.78 -33.81
N ARG A 714 -5.59 2.73 -32.52
CA ARG A 714 -4.24 2.96 -32.03
C ARG A 714 -3.30 1.77 -32.27
N TYR A 715 -3.75 0.55 -32.01
CA TYR A 715 -2.88 -0.62 -31.98
C TYR A 715 -2.98 -1.52 -33.22
N GLY A 716 -4.11 -1.45 -33.95
CA GLY A 716 -4.39 -2.35 -35.07
C GLY A 716 -4.37 -3.81 -34.65
N ASP A 717 -3.92 -4.70 -35.54
CA ASP A 717 -3.93 -6.16 -35.34
C ASP A 717 -2.90 -6.67 -34.33
N ARG A 718 -2.04 -5.78 -33.80
CA ARG A 718 -1.01 -6.10 -32.80
C ARG A 718 -1.59 -6.38 -31.42
N VAL A 719 -2.79 -5.89 -31.14
CA VAL A 719 -3.49 -6.05 -29.87
C VAL A 719 -4.91 -6.48 -30.20
N GLU A 720 -5.35 -7.59 -29.62
CA GLU A 720 -6.73 -8.04 -29.77
C GLU A 720 -7.64 -7.25 -28.82
N ILE A 721 -8.72 -6.66 -29.32
CA ILE A 721 -9.65 -5.85 -28.51
C ILE A 721 -11.04 -6.50 -28.50
N ASN A 722 -11.35 -7.15 -27.38
CA ASN A 722 -12.60 -7.87 -27.15
C ASN A 722 -13.53 -7.03 -26.28
N MET A 723 -14.82 -7.03 -26.60
CA MET A 723 -15.87 -6.49 -25.75
C MET A 723 -16.69 -7.67 -25.23
N PHE A 724 -16.98 -7.66 -23.93
CA PHE A 724 -17.69 -8.73 -23.27
C PHE A 724 -18.89 -8.17 -22.49
N ASP A 725 -20.10 -8.60 -22.86
CA ASP A 725 -21.32 -8.22 -22.17
C ASP A 725 -21.44 -8.99 -20.85
N PHE A 726 -21.40 -8.26 -19.72
CA PHE A 726 -21.43 -8.85 -18.37
C PHE A 726 -22.82 -8.68 -17.73
N GLY A 727 -23.47 -9.79 -17.34
CA GLY A 727 -24.71 -9.80 -16.55
C GLY A 727 -25.99 -10.23 -17.27
N GLU A 728 -25.94 -10.48 -18.59
CA GLU A 728 -27.02 -11.14 -19.34
C GLU A 728 -26.60 -12.59 -19.63
N HIS A 729 -27.34 -13.60 -19.14
CA HIS A 729 -27.19 -14.99 -19.60
C HIS A 729 -28.41 -15.37 -20.44
N PRO A 730 -28.24 -16.08 -21.58
CA PRO A 730 -27.31 -17.20 -21.74
C PRO A 730 -26.50 -17.12 -23.06
N GLY A 731 -25.26 -16.64 -23.01
CA GLY A 731 -24.35 -16.70 -24.17
C GLY A 731 -23.18 -17.66 -23.98
N ILE A 732 -22.56 -17.62 -22.79
CA ILE A 732 -21.37 -18.42 -22.51
C ILE A 732 -21.43 -19.11 -21.15
N THR A 733 -20.83 -20.29 -21.07
CA THR A 733 -20.75 -21.13 -19.86
C THR A 733 -19.73 -20.59 -18.86
N MET A 734 -19.76 -21.05 -17.60
CA MET A 734 -18.75 -20.65 -16.62
C MET A 734 -17.31 -20.97 -17.09
N PRO A 735 -17.03 -22.17 -17.64
CA PRO A 735 -15.73 -22.46 -18.24
C PRO A 735 -15.31 -21.47 -19.34
N GLN A 736 -16.25 -20.99 -20.14
CA GLN A 736 -15.97 -20.01 -21.18
C GLN A 736 -15.65 -18.62 -20.59
N GLN A 737 -16.34 -18.20 -19.52
CA GLN A 737 -16.00 -16.96 -18.80
C GLN A 737 -14.62 -17.03 -18.17
N LEU A 738 -14.32 -18.16 -17.53
CA LEU A 738 -13.04 -18.43 -16.90
C LEU A 738 -11.91 -18.48 -17.93
N LYS A 739 -12.17 -19.13 -19.08
CA LYS A 739 -11.25 -19.14 -20.22
C LYS A 739 -11.00 -17.72 -20.73
N LEU A 740 -12.05 -16.93 -20.94
CA LEU A 740 -11.94 -15.53 -21.35
C LEU A 740 -11.06 -14.73 -20.39
N MET A 741 -11.24 -14.89 -19.07
CA MET A 741 -10.40 -14.21 -18.07
C MET A 741 -8.96 -14.71 -18.11
N SER A 742 -8.74 -16.02 -18.18
CA SER A 742 -7.39 -16.59 -18.31
C SER A 742 -6.67 -16.13 -19.59
N ASP A 743 -7.42 -15.89 -20.66
CA ASP A 743 -6.91 -15.36 -21.92
C ASP A 743 -6.74 -13.85 -21.92
N THR A 744 -7.29 -13.13 -20.95
CA THR A 744 -7.22 -11.67 -20.92
C THR A 744 -5.86 -11.20 -20.41
N SER A 745 -5.12 -10.45 -21.22
CA SER A 745 -3.87 -9.79 -20.81
C SER A 745 -4.13 -8.49 -20.06
N ILE A 746 -5.12 -7.72 -20.52
CA ILE A 746 -5.49 -6.42 -19.97
C ILE A 746 -7.01 -6.37 -19.87
N LEU A 747 -7.56 -6.23 -18.67
CA LEU A 747 -8.99 -6.04 -18.48
C LEU A 747 -9.30 -4.56 -18.24
N ILE A 748 -10.33 -4.03 -18.90
CA ILE A 748 -10.93 -2.72 -18.58
C ILE A 748 -12.31 -2.99 -18.00
N THR A 749 -12.51 -2.64 -16.73
CA THR A 749 -13.74 -2.97 -16.01
C THR A 749 -14.28 -1.78 -15.22
N PRO A 750 -15.61 -1.57 -15.15
CA PRO A 750 -16.21 -0.58 -14.25
C PRO A 750 -15.98 -0.93 -12.77
N CYS A 751 -16.17 0.04 -11.87
CA CYS A 751 -16.18 -0.22 -10.43
C CYS A 751 -17.32 -1.17 -10.01
N GLY A 752 -17.04 -2.09 -9.07
CA GLY A 752 -18.03 -2.93 -8.40
C GLY A 752 -17.79 -4.41 -8.55
N GLY A 753 -18.69 -5.22 -7.96
CA GLY A 753 -18.55 -6.68 -7.81
C GLY A 753 -18.38 -7.51 -9.10
N ILE A 754 -18.34 -6.86 -10.26
CA ILE A 754 -17.86 -7.41 -11.53
C ILE A 754 -16.35 -7.68 -11.47
N ALA A 755 -15.62 -7.03 -10.57
CA ALA A 755 -14.20 -7.32 -10.35
C ALA A 755 -13.96 -8.71 -9.71
N THR A 756 -14.98 -9.47 -9.31
CA THR A 756 -14.84 -10.85 -8.81
C THR A 756 -14.17 -11.80 -9.79
N VAL A 757 -14.39 -11.61 -11.10
CA VAL A 757 -13.73 -12.43 -12.13
C VAL A 757 -12.26 -12.05 -12.37
N LEU A 758 -11.78 -10.95 -11.78
CA LEU A 758 -10.35 -10.60 -11.80
C LEU A 758 -9.50 -11.73 -11.27
N ALA A 759 -9.99 -12.45 -10.26
CA ALA A 759 -9.28 -13.57 -9.65
C ALA A 759 -9.00 -14.75 -10.61
N PHE A 760 -9.52 -14.70 -11.84
CA PHE A 760 -9.27 -15.71 -12.87
C PHE A 760 -8.37 -15.23 -14.00
N MET A 761 -8.01 -13.94 -14.01
CA MET A 761 -7.05 -13.40 -14.95
C MET A 761 -5.69 -14.09 -14.83
N ARG A 762 -4.95 -14.21 -15.93
CA ARG A 762 -3.63 -14.84 -15.92
C ARG A 762 -2.64 -14.10 -15.01
N PRO A 763 -1.68 -14.80 -14.40
CA PRO A 763 -0.56 -14.16 -13.71
C PRO A 763 0.16 -13.14 -14.61
N GLY A 764 0.44 -11.98 -14.02
CA GLY A 764 0.99 -10.81 -14.69
C GLY A 764 -0.02 -10.04 -15.54
N ALA A 765 -1.30 -10.42 -15.64
CA ALA A 765 -2.27 -9.60 -16.35
C ALA A 765 -2.52 -8.27 -15.62
N THR A 766 -2.97 -7.27 -16.38
CA THR A 766 -3.29 -5.95 -15.85
C THR A 766 -4.79 -5.74 -15.80
N ALA A 767 -5.33 -5.37 -14.65
CA ALA A 767 -6.73 -4.98 -14.50
C ALA A 767 -6.84 -3.46 -14.32
N ILE A 768 -7.47 -2.78 -15.27
CA ILE A 768 -7.78 -1.35 -15.22
C ILE A 768 -9.21 -1.20 -14.69
N ALA A 769 -9.33 -1.05 -13.37
CA ALA A 769 -10.60 -0.88 -12.67
C ALA A 769 -10.94 0.62 -12.56
N MET A 770 -12.12 1.02 -12.99
CA MET A 770 -12.53 2.42 -12.89
C MET A 770 -12.87 2.80 -11.46
N ASN A 771 -12.44 3.99 -11.03
CA ASN A 771 -12.87 4.60 -9.78
C ASN A 771 -14.26 5.24 -9.91
N TYR A 772 -14.79 5.74 -8.80
CA TYR A 772 -15.91 6.67 -8.80
C TYR A 772 -15.48 8.07 -8.33
N TRP A 773 -16.36 9.07 -8.48
CA TRP A 773 -16.11 10.43 -8.00
C TRP A 773 -16.89 10.66 -6.70
N HIS A 774 -16.17 10.89 -5.61
CA HIS A 774 -16.79 11.21 -4.34
C HIS A 774 -17.06 12.72 -4.26
N THR A 775 -18.32 13.13 -4.35
CA THR A 775 -18.70 14.56 -4.30
C THR A 775 -18.36 15.23 -2.97
N GLY A 776 -18.58 14.53 -1.84
CA GLY A 776 -18.24 15.06 -0.51
C GLY A 776 -16.74 15.33 -0.30
N HIS A 777 -15.86 14.49 -0.86
CA HIS A 777 -14.41 14.63 -0.78
C HIS A 777 -13.78 15.32 -2.00
N ASN A 778 -14.59 15.63 -3.01
CA ASN A 778 -14.18 16.25 -4.27
C ASN A 778 -12.95 15.59 -4.94
N ARG A 779 -12.94 14.25 -4.99
CA ARG A 779 -11.84 13.47 -5.56
C ARG A 779 -12.33 12.14 -6.12
N SER A 780 -11.52 11.54 -7.00
CA SER A 780 -11.71 10.16 -7.44
C SER A 780 -11.35 9.20 -6.30
N MET A 781 -12.18 8.18 -6.07
CA MET A 781 -12.02 7.20 -4.99
C MET A 781 -12.30 5.78 -5.48
N GLN A 782 -11.65 4.83 -4.83
CA GLN A 782 -11.81 3.40 -5.07
C GLN A 782 -13.05 2.91 -4.33
N MET A 783 -13.81 2.00 -4.96
CA MET A 783 -15.02 1.42 -4.35
C MET A 783 -14.72 0.12 -3.62
N GLU A 784 -13.64 -0.57 -3.98
CA GLU A 784 -13.37 -1.93 -3.51
C GLU A 784 -11.91 -2.08 -3.09
N ASP A 785 -11.69 -2.15 -1.78
CA ASP A 785 -10.34 -2.09 -1.23
C ASP A 785 -9.85 -3.46 -0.71
N ASN A 786 -10.66 -4.24 0.02
CA ASN A 786 -10.05 -5.30 0.83
C ASN A 786 -9.68 -6.61 0.09
N TYR A 787 -10.41 -7.04 -0.93
CA TYR A 787 -10.10 -8.33 -1.60
C TYR A 787 -9.03 -8.19 -2.68
N TYR A 788 -9.11 -7.12 -3.48
CA TYR A 788 -8.25 -6.95 -4.65
C TYR A 788 -6.83 -6.51 -4.31
N GLN A 789 -6.65 -5.82 -3.18
CA GLN A 789 -5.33 -5.45 -2.67
C GLN A 789 -4.42 -6.66 -2.41
N HIS A 790 -4.97 -7.88 -2.40
CA HIS A 790 -4.23 -9.11 -2.16
C HIS A 790 -4.11 -10.04 -3.38
N LEU A 791 -4.55 -9.63 -4.57
CA LEU A 791 -4.30 -10.37 -5.82
C LEU A 791 -2.92 -10.03 -6.39
N GLU A 792 -1.84 -10.39 -5.69
CA GLU A 792 -0.46 -9.98 -6.05
C GLU A 792 0.01 -10.47 -7.43
N TYR A 793 -0.59 -11.55 -7.95
CA TYR A 793 -0.28 -12.03 -9.30
C TYR A 793 -0.89 -11.15 -10.40
N LEU A 794 -1.67 -10.12 -10.06
CA LEU A 794 -2.24 -9.16 -11.01
C LEU A 794 -1.70 -7.77 -10.77
N ASP A 795 -1.56 -7.01 -11.86
CA ASP A 795 -1.30 -5.58 -11.82
C ASP A 795 -2.65 -4.82 -11.84
N ILE A 796 -3.12 -4.38 -10.68
CA ILE A 796 -4.40 -3.66 -10.56
C ILE A 796 -4.14 -2.15 -10.61
N GLN A 797 -4.63 -1.52 -11.67
CA GLN A 797 -4.60 -0.09 -11.87
C GLN A 797 -5.99 0.51 -11.69
N TYR A 798 -6.05 1.58 -10.90
CA TYR A 798 -7.28 2.32 -10.69
C TYR A 798 -7.35 3.52 -11.63
N PHE A 799 -8.31 3.48 -12.56
CA PHE A 799 -8.53 4.55 -13.52
C PHE A 799 -9.30 5.70 -12.86
N PRO A 800 -8.72 6.91 -12.76
CA PRO A 800 -9.35 8.04 -12.10
C PRO A 800 -10.48 8.60 -12.97
N VAL A 801 -11.70 8.41 -12.47
CA VAL A 801 -12.89 9.05 -13.04
C VAL A 801 -13.01 10.46 -12.46
N THR A 802 -13.18 11.44 -13.32
CA THR A 802 -13.27 12.87 -12.98
C THR A 802 -14.72 13.32 -12.90
N LEU A 803 -14.95 14.51 -12.31
CA LEU A 803 -16.27 15.15 -12.35
C LEU A 803 -16.78 15.39 -13.77
N GLU A 804 -15.90 15.64 -14.74
CA GLU A 804 -16.25 15.85 -16.15
C GLU A 804 -16.79 14.56 -16.78
N ASP A 805 -16.14 13.43 -16.53
CA ASP A 805 -16.59 12.13 -17.07
C ASP A 805 -17.97 11.73 -16.50
N TYR A 806 -18.23 12.09 -15.24
CA TYR A 806 -19.56 11.93 -14.65
C TYR A 806 -20.57 12.95 -15.17
N ALA A 807 -20.18 14.22 -15.35
CA ALA A 807 -21.07 15.25 -15.86
C ALA A 807 -21.51 14.97 -17.31
N ALA A 808 -20.74 14.18 -18.05
CA ALA A 808 -21.04 13.77 -19.41
C ALA A 808 -22.00 12.57 -19.52
N THR A 809 -22.36 11.92 -18.41
CA THR A 809 -23.25 10.75 -18.41
C THR A 809 -24.70 11.12 -18.73
N SER A 810 -25.43 10.19 -19.34
CA SER A 810 -26.83 10.39 -19.71
C SER A 810 -27.84 10.14 -18.58
N ASP A 811 -27.44 9.40 -17.54
CA ASP A 811 -28.32 8.98 -16.43
C ASP A 811 -28.41 9.98 -15.26
N ARG A 812 -27.84 11.19 -15.43
CA ARG A 812 -27.94 12.28 -14.45
C ARG A 812 -29.17 13.16 -14.68
N PRO A 813 -29.86 13.63 -13.62
CA PRO A 813 -29.54 13.51 -12.18
C PRO A 813 -30.13 12.29 -11.46
N GLU A 814 -30.83 11.41 -12.19
CA GLU A 814 -31.62 10.29 -11.63
C GLU A 814 -30.76 9.27 -10.87
N CYS A 815 -29.48 9.15 -11.25
CA CYS A 815 -28.51 8.28 -10.59
C CYS A 815 -27.86 8.88 -9.32
N GLU A 816 -27.89 10.20 -9.13
CA GLU A 816 -27.13 10.90 -8.07
C GLU A 816 -27.83 10.89 -6.71
N ASN A 817 -29.17 10.81 -6.71
CA ASN A 817 -30.00 10.85 -5.50
C ASN A 817 -31.13 9.83 -5.60
N VAL A 818 -30.88 8.61 -5.15
CA VAL A 818 -31.92 7.60 -5.04
C VAL A 818 -32.73 7.86 -3.76
N LYS A 819 -33.54 8.92 -3.76
CA LYS A 819 -34.48 9.23 -2.67
C LYS A 819 -35.68 8.28 -2.60
N ASN A 820 -35.87 7.42 -3.61
CA ASN A 820 -37.01 6.47 -3.73
C ASN A 820 -36.70 5.20 -4.55
N GLY A 821 -35.42 4.87 -4.79
CA GLY A 821 -35.09 3.59 -5.42
C GLY A 821 -34.93 2.48 -4.39
N THR A 822 -35.05 1.26 -4.86
CA THR A 822 -35.18 0.01 -4.09
C THR A 822 -34.01 -0.37 -3.18
N ARG A 823 -32.97 0.49 -3.06
CA ARG A 823 -31.80 0.30 -2.20
C ARG A 823 -31.49 1.52 -1.31
N THR A 824 -32.50 2.17 -0.75
CA THR A 824 -32.32 3.10 0.39
C THR A 824 -31.69 2.45 1.63
N GLN A 825 -31.46 1.13 1.60
CA GLN A 825 -30.81 0.33 2.63
C GLN A 825 -29.30 0.07 2.39
N ASP A 826 -28.68 0.62 1.35
CA ASP A 826 -27.21 0.51 1.23
C ASP A 826 -26.57 1.44 2.28
N ALA A 827 -26.31 0.88 3.47
CA ALA A 827 -25.75 1.58 4.63
C ALA A 827 -24.44 2.32 4.32
N HIS A 828 -23.81 1.99 3.19
CA HIS A 828 -22.58 2.61 2.71
C HIS A 828 -22.80 3.87 1.87
N TYR A 829 -24.02 4.28 1.51
CA TYR A 829 -24.25 5.48 0.69
C TYR A 829 -23.67 6.76 1.32
N ASN A 830 -23.80 6.91 2.64
CA ASN A 830 -23.19 8.01 3.39
C ASN A 830 -21.65 7.94 3.47
N LEU A 831 -21.08 6.74 3.27
CA LEU A 831 -19.64 6.48 3.35
C LEU A 831 -18.93 6.58 1.98
N ILE A 832 -19.65 6.31 0.88
CA ILE A 832 -19.07 6.19 -0.47
C ILE A 832 -19.44 7.40 -1.36
N GLY A 833 -20.47 8.19 -1.03
CA GLY A 833 -20.77 9.46 -1.69
C GLY A 833 -21.74 9.39 -2.88
N ALA A 834 -22.18 10.56 -3.36
CA ALA A 834 -23.43 10.65 -4.14
C ALA A 834 -23.38 10.12 -5.59
N LEU A 835 -22.21 10.05 -6.23
CA LEU A 835 -22.10 9.70 -7.68
C LEU A 835 -21.68 8.26 -7.96
N VAL A 836 -21.63 7.44 -6.91
CA VAL A 836 -21.22 6.04 -6.98
C VAL A 836 -22.16 5.19 -7.86
N HIS A 837 -23.41 5.61 -8.02
CA HIS A 837 -24.42 4.87 -8.77
C HIS A 837 -24.64 5.37 -10.19
N CYS A 838 -23.91 6.40 -10.61
CA CYS A 838 -24.01 6.94 -11.97
C CYS A 838 -23.15 6.15 -12.94
N ASN A 839 -23.59 6.13 -14.19
CA ASN A 839 -22.75 5.73 -15.30
C ASN A 839 -21.66 6.78 -15.55
N VAL A 840 -20.69 6.41 -16.38
CA VAL A 840 -19.56 7.26 -16.75
C VAL A 840 -19.49 7.34 -18.26
N ARG A 841 -19.27 8.56 -18.78
CA ARG A 841 -19.02 8.77 -20.20
C ARG A 841 -17.65 9.42 -20.39
N LEU A 842 -16.74 8.72 -21.04
CA LEU A 842 -15.38 9.22 -21.28
C LEU A 842 -15.36 10.15 -22.49
N GLN A 843 -15.13 11.43 -22.24
CA GLN A 843 -14.89 12.40 -23.31
C GLN A 843 -13.46 12.28 -23.85
N ALA A 844 -13.06 13.14 -24.79
CA ALA A 844 -11.73 13.08 -25.43
C ALA A 844 -10.55 13.07 -24.43
N ALA A 845 -10.65 13.81 -23.33
CA ALA A 845 -9.65 13.78 -22.26
C ALA A 845 -9.64 12.43 -21.53
N GLY A 846 -10.81 11.87 -21.21
CA GLY A 846 -10.97 10.54 -20.60
C GLY A 846 -10.42 9.42 -21.48
N LEU A 847 -10.72 9.44 -22.79
CA LEU A 847 -10.20 8.45 -23.76
C LEU A 847 -8.67 8.51 -23.87
N ARG A 848 -8.07 9.71 -23.84
CA ARG A 848 -6.60 9.86 -23.80
C ARG A 848 -5.99 9.31 -22.53
N ARG A 849 -6.62 9.53 -21.37
CA ARG A 849 -6.18 8.92 -20.11
C ARG A 849 -6.28 7.40 -20.19
N MET A 850 -7.41 6.86 -20.66
CA MET A 850 -7.59 5.40 -20.77
C MET A 850 -6.52 4.78 -21.66
N THR A 851 -6.23 5.43 -22.80
CA THR A 851 -5.15 5.03 -23.70
C THR A 851 -3.79 4.99 -22.99
N HIS A 852 -3.49 5.96 -22.14
CA HIS A 852 -2.23 5.99 -21.39
C HIS A 852 -2.12 4.81 -20.40
N TYR A 853 -3.21 4.44 -19.73
CA TYR A 853 -3.23 3.26 -18.85
C TYR A 853 -3.00 1.97 -19.64
N VAL A 854 -3.61 1.84 -20.82
CA VAL A 854 -3.38 0.69 -21.71
C VAL A 854 -1.95 0.69 -22.26
N ASP A 855 -1.38 1.83 -22.63
CA ASP A 855 0.02 1.95 -23.08
C ASP A 855 0.97 1.39 -22.00
N ASN A 856 0.77 1.76 -20.73
CA ASN A 856 1.61 1.29 -19.62
C ASN A 856 1.41 -0.21 -19.34
N ALA A 857 0.17 -0.70 -19.43
CA ALA A 857 -0.14 -2.13 -19.33
C ALA A 857 0.55 -2.95 -20.44
N LEU A 858 0.54 -2.45 -21.67
CA LEU A 858 1.21 -3.08 -22.82
C LEU A 858 2.74 -3.08 -22.65
N LYS A 859 3.35 -2.01 -22.11
CA LYS A 859 4.78 -2.00 -21.79
C LYS A 859 5.15 -3.12 -20.82
N ARG A 860 4.35 -3.30 -19.75
CA ARG A 860 4.56 -4.40 -18.78
C ARG A 860 4.35 -5.77 -19.41
N TRP A 861 3.33 -5.93 -20.25
CA TRP A 861 3.10 -7.18 -20.99
C TRP A 861 4.29 -7.53 -21.89
N ALA A 862 4.75 -6.58 -22.72
CA ALA A 862 5.87 -6.76 -23.64
C ALA A 862 7.17 -7.12 -22.91
N ALA A 863 7.41 -6.53 -21.75
CA ALA A 863 8.56 -6.83 -20.92
C ALA A 863 8.60 -8.28 -20.44
N ARG A 864 7.45 -8.80 -20.01
CA ARG A 864 7.32 -10.15 -19.49
C ARG A 864 7.39 -11.20 -20.58
N THR A 865 6.85 -10.90 -21.76
CA THR A 865 6.80 -11.84 -22.89
C THR A 865 8.00 -11.73 -23.82
N GLY A 866 8.81 -10.67 -23.71
CA GLY A 866 9.89 -10.34 -24.65
C GLY A 866 9.39 -9.83 -26.00
N ARG A 867 8.10 -9.57 -26.16
CA ARG A 867 7.43 -9.22 -27.42
C ARG A 867 7.22 -7.71 -27.54
N TYR A 868 8.27 -6.97 -27.89
CA TYR A 868 8.25 -5.51 -27.97
C TYR A 868 7.63 -4.96 -29.25
N GLU A 869 7.32 -5.79 -30.24
CA GLU A 869 6.65 -5.41 -31.50
C GLU A 869 5.30 -4.72 -31.27
N VAL A 870 4.63 -5.01 -30.15
CA VAL A 870 3.36 -4.40 -29.76
C VAL A 870 3.50 -2.92 -29.37
N LEU A 871 4.72 -2.46 -29.07
CA LEU A 871 5.01 -1.08 -28.65
C LEU A 871 5.41 -0.16 -29.81
N GLU A 872 5.49 -0.65 -31.05
CA GLU A 872 5.82 0.16 -32.23
C GLU A 872 4.95 1.42 -32.39
N PRO A 873 3.61 1.38 -32.16
CA PRO A 873 2.78 2.58 -32.16
C PRO A 873 3.22 3.64 -31.13
N LEU A 874 3.80 3.21 -30.00
CA LEU A 874 4.33 4.12 -28.97
C LEU A 874 5.64 4.76 -29.42
N ARG A 875 6.55 3.97 -30.01
CA ARG A 875 7.83 4.45 -30.55
C ARG A 875 7.63 5.49 -31.64
N GLN A 876 6.69 5.25 -32.56
CA GLN A 876 6.34 6.19 -33.63
C GLN A 876 5.77 7.51 -33.09
N LYS A 877 4.94 7.45 -32.04
CA LYS A 877 4.40 8.65 -31.38
C LYS A 877 5.50 9.44 -30.66
N GLN A 878 6.39 8.74 -29.93
CA GLN A 878 7.53 9.37 -29.25
C GLN A 878 8.44 10.06 -30.26
N ALA A 879 8.81 9.38 -31.35
CA ALA A 879 9.62 9.98 -32.42
C ALA A 879 8.98 11.24 -33.03
N LYS A 880 7.66 11.24 -33.25
CA LYS A 880 6.93 12.43 -33.72
C LYS A 880 6.94 13.56 -32.69
N LEU A 881 6.75 13.27 -31.41
CA LEU A 881 6.78 14.25 -30.33
C LEU A 881 8.17 14.85 -30.17
N THR A 882 9.23 14.04 -30.20
CA THR A 882 10.62 14.50 -30.17
C THR A 882 10.92 15.40 -31.37
N GLN A 883 10.46 15.06 -32.57
CA GLN A 883 10.59 15.93 -33.74
C GLN A 883 9.81 17.25 -33.57
N LEU A 884 8.63 17.23 -32.97
CA LEU A 884 7.84 18.44 -32.71
C LEU A 884 8.51 19.35 -31.68
N ALA A 885 9.01 18.76 -30.58
CA ALA A 885 9.72 19.46 -29.53
C ALA A 885 11.03 20.08 -30.06
N ALA A 886 11.79 19.35 -30.87
CA ALA A 886 12.98 19.86 -31.54
C ALA A 886 12.64 21.06 -32.45
N LYS A 887 11.54 20.99 -33.21
CA LYS A 887 11.06 22.11 -34.03
C LYS A 887 10.64 23.31 -33.19
N GLN A 888 9.95 23.11 -32.07
CA GLN A 888 9.56 24.19 -31.17
C GLN A 888 10.78 24.85 -30.51
N GLN A 889 11.75 24.06 -30.06
CA GLN A 889 12.99 24.56 -29.47
C GLN A 889 13.83 25.34 -30.51
N GLN A 890 13.86 24.89 -31.76
CA GLN A 890 14.50 25.60 -32.86
C GLN A 890 13.80 26.93 -33.17
N ALA A 891 12.45 26.95 -33.21
CA ALA A 891 11.67 28.17 -33.40
C ALA A 891 11.88 29.18 -32.25
N GLN A 892 11.97 28.70 -31.01
CA GLN A 892 12.23 29.52 -29.84
C GLN A 892 13.66 30.10 -29.83
N ARG A 893 14.66 29.33 -30.27
CA ARG A 893 16.03 29.83 -30.49
C ARG A 893 16.08 30.92 -31.57
N GLN A 894 15.32 30.76 -32.66
CA GLN A 894 15.24 31.77 -33.73
C GLN A 894 14.57 33.07 -33.26
N LEU A 895 13.53 32.99 -32.43
CA LEU A 895 12.91 34.16 -31.82
C LEU A 895 13.85 34.91 -30.87
N LEU A 896 14.64 34.18 -30.07
CA LEU A 896 15.63 34.77 -29.16
C LEU A 896 16.82 35.39 -29.92
N GLN A 897 17.24 34.81 -31.04
CA GLN A 897 18.29 35.38 -31.90
C GLN A 897 17.79 36.59 -32.72
N GLY A 898 16.52 36.60 -33.13
CA GLY A 898 15.91 37.72 -33.85
C GLY A 898 15.65 38.97 -32.97
N GLY A 899 15.40 38.79 -31.68
CA GLY A 899 15.19 39.89 -30.73
C GLY A 899 16.45 40.72 -30.43
N GLY A 900 17.64 40.17 -30.64
CA GLY A 900 18.92 40.86 -30.41
C GLY A 900 19.31 41.86 -31.51
N ALA A 901 18.72 41.76 -32.71
CA ALA A 901 19.11 42.59 -33.85
C ALA A 901 18.40 43.96 -33.90
N VAL A 902 17.36 44.20 -33.09
CA VAL A 902 16.54 45.43 -33.16
C VAL A 902 16.98 46.51 -32.16
N VAL A 903 17.91 46.22 -31.24
CA VAL A 903 18.35 47.18 -30.20
C VAL A 903 19.63 47.95 -30.57
N GLN A 904 20.30 47.63 -31.68
CA GLN A 904 21.55 48.30 -32.11
C GLN A 904 21.40 49.35 -33.23
N GLN A 905 20.18 49.76 -33.58
CA GLN A 905 19.96 50.90 -34.48
C GLN A 905 18.89 51.84 -33.92
N ARG A 906 19.28 52.66 -32.96
CA ARG A 906 18.75 54.01 -32.67
C ARG A 906 19.65 54.65 -31.61
N GLY A 907 20.82 55.09 -32.09
CA GLY A 907 21.54 56.23 -31.52
C GLY A 907 21.01 57.52 -32.10
#